data_AF-A0AAD3HI38-F1
#
_entry.id   AF-A0AAD3HI38-F1
#
_cell.length_a   1.000
_cell.length_b   1.000
_cell.length_c   1.000
_cell.angle_alpha   90.00
_cell.angle_beta   90.00
_cell.angle_gamma   90.00
#
_symmetry.space_group_name_H-M   'P 1'
#
loop_
_entity.id
_entity.type
_entity.pdbx_description
1 polymer ?
#
loop_
_entity_poly.entity_id
_entity_poly.type
_entity_poly.pdbx_seq_one_letter_code
_entity_poly.pdbx_strand_id
1 'polypeptide(L)'
;TPPICFVSMAAASLLCKHNAAELVGATYDSVGRSALVTIQGDGVTTYDLEQGKLGSVPLGSRANLEFQAASVQHTVDGDDLPRYSVVASVLRDRTSNNHTLCYQNSSSQPRAISDAQVRIVLPGPAHSCHILHRQQQAAAGQTLRLAVVLSDGRVGVTEPSPEAAGPLTVLVANQQSSPRHVLAASSQDTLVVASQPAAGNSVTLRVLRLSAADASGVAVVKTVTLTCPGAGAHAVPTGLTLSPAFALLQWSNGHATAVHGLQGGAATPLRPSVFPLSDAVTANGASSSSAAPPPASASASSRKRKNAAAADGGNSPASRPRVLCAAVDDRQFVVLDLESSAAQSQVCYSLHDAQFGCPLSSGTVEVDAPLLSLDATQCAVVAAGPEAIIVRLGGAVHVLHVQSQPVSLLSLVARLSISAAAAAAAASGQSKAPKAGGRGVAAALVALPAPVNLDPGLLSGATPTAAANATAAGGEDEPADLVLHPVPAASVSRQEDICSSLVDQLSAVAPPAAPSQALLDSAVSYISGRRQHGMAVPPQLLSLTARGLAAAKQWSQLSALLSMVPPGGLCGCSDVLLAVVSEHEYSLLSRLATCLDEVDPEALVSALQQLLAPTTRANLTARQRHYQSLRAAAEARVAEAEQAAAAQQAAVHQQHPSRTPRASRGGGGGHGSGSPSLAEGSHALAVAQCAAAAVDGFSYREVLLHPLLAVPVDAPAVQVALRRLGAGAVEALLGYLAKWVRKYAGGAISETAASVALPQELLFPYYYQILEWTRMTIDAHLTRLLMTRTPLPALESLERSLRGAVAGSRRLLELRGALEHMQAAAPLPGAHMAVATQYTAEVLDLRVR
;
A
#
# COMPACT_ATOMS: atom_id res chain seq x y z
N THR A 1 -18.83 9.93 17.49
CA THR A 1 -19.12 9.15 16.27
C THR A 1 -17.80 8.76 15.65
N PRO A 2 -17.49 7.46 15.44
CA PRO A 2 -16.22 7.09 14.82
C PRO A 2 -16.22 7.53 13.34
N PRO A 3 -15.06 7.93 12.78
CA PRO A 3 -15.00 8.50 11.43
C PRO A 3 -15.28 7.43 10.38
N ILE A 4 -16.09 7.82 9.40
CA ILE A 4 -16.37 7.07 8.18
C ILE A 4 -15.03 6.91 7.45
N CYS A 5 -14.52 5.69 7.45
CA CYS A 5 -13.28 5.36 6.77
C CYS A 5 -13.52 5.43 5.24
N PHE A 6 -12.52 5.90 4.48
CA PHE A 6 -12.49 5.80 3.01
C PHE A 6 -11.45 4.79 2.49
N VAL A 7 -11.86 4.04 1.46
CA VAL A 7 -11.05 3.11 0.65
C VAL A 7 -9.98 3.88 -0.12
N SER A 8 -8.71 3.55 0.09
CA SER A 8 -7.59 4.05 -0.72
C SER A 8 -6.80 2.85 -1.27
N MET A 9 -6.47 2.87 -2.56
CA MET A 9 -5.23 2.19 -2.96
C MET A 9 -4.07 2.95 -2.35
N ALA A 10 -3.25 2.28 -1.55
CA ALA A 10 -2.26 2.95 -0.71
C ALA A 10 -0.90 3.12 -1.41
N ALA A 11 -0.51 2.17 -2.27
CA ALA A 11 0.77 2.18 -2.98
C ALA A 11 0.77 1.16 -4.13
N ALA A 12 1.59 1.40 -5.15
CA ALA A 12 2.10 0.35 -6.01
C ALA A 12 3.54 0.03 -5.67
N SER A 13 3.92 -1.23 -5.79
CA SER A 13 5.27 -1.69 -5.51
C SER A 13 5.74 -2.58 -6.68
N LEU A 14 6.94 -2.34 -7.21
CA LEU A 14 7.55 -3.16 -8.26
C LEU A 14 8.20 -4.41 -7.65
N LEU A 15 7.65 -5.60 -7.87
CA LEU A 15 8.21 -6.85 -7.35
C LEU A 15 9.44 -7.33 -8.12
N CYS A 16 9.36 -7.23 -9.46
CA CYS A 16 10.32 -7.88 -10.32
C CYS A 16 10.37 -7.15 -11.67
N LYS A 17 11.58 -6.92 -12.18
CA LYS A 17 11.83 -6.32 -13.50
C LYS A 17 12.62 -7.28 -14.36
N HIS A 18 11.98 -7.81 -15.41
CA HIS A 18 12.62 -8.65 -16.41
C HIS A 18 12.28 -8.19 -17.82
N ASN A 19 12.93 -8.80 -18.80
CA ASN A 19 12.49 -8.70 -20.18
C ASN A 19 11.09 -9.30 -20.31
N ALA A 20 10.17 -8.60 -20.99
CA ALA A 20 8.80 -9.06 -21.18
C ALA A 20 8.71 -10.45 -21.83
N ALA A 21 9.73 -10.86 -22.58
CA ALA A 21 9.83 -12.18 -23.21
C ALA A 21 10.12 -13.32 -22.22
N GLU A 22 10.67 -13.03 -21.05
CA GLU A 22 11.04 -14.04 -20.04
C GLU A 22 9.96 -14.20 -18.96
N LEU A 23 9.18 -13.17 -18.68
CA LEU A 23 8.10 -13.24 -17.68
C LEU A 23 6.92 -14.07 -18.21
N VAL A 24 6.73 -15.26 -17.65
CA VAL A 24 5.64 -16.17 -18.03
C VAL A 24 4.33 -15.73 -17.38
N GLY A 25 4.37 -15.36 -16.11
CA GLY A 25 3.22 -14.84 -15.37
C GLY A 25 3.45 -14.78 -13.86
N ALA A 26 2.41 -14.43 -13.13
CA ALA A 26 2.42 -14.32 -11.68
C ALA A 26 1.08 -14.79 -11.09
N THR A 27 1.11 -15.35 -9.89
CA THR A 27 -0.11 -15.77 -9.17
C THR A 27 -0.06 -15.27 -7.72
N TYR A 28 -1.22 -15.20 -7.05
CA TYR A 28 -1.33 -14.73 -5.67
C TYR A 28 -1.80 -15.87 -4.77
N ASP A 29 -1.05 -16.12 -3.70
CA ASP A 29 -1.47 -17.00 -2.61
C ASP A 29 -2.11 -16.17 -1.50
N SER A 30 -3.43 -16.25 -1.39
CA SER A 30 -4.20 -15.50 -0.39
C SER A 30 -3.93 -15.94 1.05
N VAL A 31 -3.55 -17.21 1.27
CA VAL A 31 -3.25 -17.73 2.61
C VAL A 31 -1.84 -17.33 3.03
N GLY A 32 -0.88 -17.48 2.11
CA GLY A 32 0.50 -17.06 2.33
C GLY A 32 0.72 -15.54 2.31
N ARG A 33 -0.27 -14.76 1.81
CA ARG A 33 -0.12 -13.33 1.45
C ARG A 33 1.16 -13.09 0.65
N SER A 34 1.35 -13.91 -0.38
CA SER A 34 2.58 -13.90 -1.18
C SER A 34 2.28 -13.95 -2.67
N ALA A 35 3.11 -13.26 -3.46
CA ALA A 35 3.09 -13.27 -4.91
C ALA A 35 4.10 -14.29 -5.43
N LEU A 36 3.67 -15.17 -6.32
CA LEU A 36 4.53 -16.14 -6.98
C LEU A 36 4.79 -15.68 -8.42
N VAL A 37 6.04 -15.38 -8.77
CA VAL A 37 6.44 -14.92 -10.11
C VAL A 37 7.15 -16.06 -10.85
N THR A 38 6.69 -16.37 -12.05
CA THR A 38 7.26 -17.42 -12.93
C THR A 38 8.05 -16.78 -14.06
N ILE A 39 9.35 -17.07 -14.12
CA ILE A 39 10.30 -16.50 -15.08
C ILE A 39 10.92 -17.64 -15.89
N GLN A 40 10.84 -17.54 -17.20
CA GLN A 40 11.41 -18.49 -18.14
C GLN A 40 12.94 -18.49 -18.02
N GLY A 41 13.53 -19.68 -17.87
CA GLY A 41 14.98 -19.89 -17.74
C GLY A 41 15.53 -19.74 -16.31
N ASP A 42 14.88 -18.94 -15.46
CA ASP A 42 15.30 -18.75 -14.06
C ASP A 42 14.56 -19.75 -13.14
N GLY A 43 13.23 -19.68 -13.10
CA GLY A 43 12.42 -20.53 -12.24
C GLY A 43 11.19 -19.82 -11.70
N VAL A 44 10.85 -20.14 -10.45
CA VAL A 44 9.73 -19.56 -9.74
C VAL A 44 10.24 -18.90 -8.47
N THR A 45 9.87 -17.64 -8.25
CA THR A 45 10.26 -16.88 -7.05
C THR A 45 9.03 -16.38 -6.32
N THR A 46 8.99 -16.61 -5.02
CA THR A 46 7.93 -16.17 -4.12
C THR A 46 8.39 -14.89 -3.41
N TYR A 47 7.56 -13.86 -3.46
CA TYR A 47 7.74 -12.58 -2.78
C TYR A 47 6.60 -12.40 -1.78
N ASP A 48 6.87 -11.79 -0.62
CA ASP A 48 5.79 -11.22 0.18
C ASP A 48 5.27 -9.93 -0.48
N LEU A 49 4.20 -9.37 0.08
CA LEU A 49 3.62 -8.12 -0.42
C LEU A 49 4.51 -6.88 -0.14
N GLU A 50 5.49 -7.00 0.76
CA GLU A 50 6.51 -5.98 1.08
C GLU A 50 7.76 -6.11 0.21
N GLN A 51 7.71 -6.94 -0.85
CA GLN A 51 8.79 -7.23 -1.79
C GLN A 51 9.96 -8.05 -1.24
N GLY A 52 9.85 -8.56 -0.01
CA GLY A 52 10.78 -9.53 0.56
C GLY A 52 10.73 -10.84 -0.22
N LYS A 53 11.87 -11.27 -0.77
CA LYS A 53 11.99 -12.58 -1.42
C LYS A 53 11.89 -13.69 -0.36
N LEU A 54 10.79 -14.42 -0.34
CA LEU A 54 10.53 -15.51 0.61
C LEU A 54 11.19 -16.82 0.20
N GLY A 55 11.29 -17.08 -1.10
CA GLY A 55 11.84 -18.34 -1.61
C GLY A 55 11.99 -18.32 -3.12
N SER A 56 12.83 -19.21 -3.64
CA SER A 56 13.00 -19.37 -5.08
C SER A 56 13.34 -20.81 -5.41
N VAL A 57 12.74 -21.31 -6.48
CA VAL A 57 12.89 -22.68 -6.95
C VAL A 57 13.26 -22.61 -8.43
N PRO A 58 14.50 -22.96 -8.79
CA PRO A 58 14.94 -22.82 -10.16
C PRO A 58 14.24 -23.83 -11.07
N LEU A 59 14.14 -23.52 -12.36
CA LEU A 59 13.59 -24.47 -13.35
C LEU A 59 14.49 -25.71 -13.48
N GLY A 60 15.80 -25.54 -13.32
CA GLY A 60 16.84 -26.56 -13.49
C GLY A 60 17.65 -26.35 -14.78
N SER A 61 18.81 -26.99 -14.90
CA SER A 61 19.78 -26.75 -15.98
C SER A 61 19.39 -27.33 -17.36
N ARG A 62 18.16 -27.79 -17.53
CA ARG A 62 17.70 -28.43 -18.77
C ARG A 62 17.18 -27.36 -19.74
N ALA A 63 18.02 -26.95 -20.69
CA ALA A 63 17.71 -25.93 -21.68
C ALA A 63 16.47 -26.23 -22.57
N ASN A 64 16.04 -27.49 -22.63
CA ASN A 64 14.87 -27.93 -23.41
C ASN A 64 13.53 -27.74 -22.69
N LEU A 65 13.55 -27.41 -21.40
CA LEU A 65 12.33 -27.21 -20.62
C LEU A 65 11.89 -25.76 -20.64
N GLU A 66 10.60 -25.54 -20.85
CA GLU A 66 9.97 -24.23 -20.71
C GLU A 66 8.73 -24.29 -19.84
N PHE A 67 8.46 -23.23 -19.09
CA PHE A 67 7.17 -23.09 -18.42
C PHE A 67 6.11 -22.79 -19.47
N GLN A 68 5.04 -23.58 -19.48
CA GLN A 68 3.94 -23.38 -20.40
C GLN A 68 2.92 -22.35 -19.88
N ALA A 69 2.78 -22.25 -18.56
CA ALA A 69 1.84 -21.38 -17.88
C ALA A 69 2.46 -20.86 -16.58
N ALA A 70 1.84 -19.82 -16.01
CA ALA A 70 2.21 -19.34 -14.68
C ALA A 70 2.08 -20.46 -13.64
N SER A 71 3.08 -20.57 -12.77
CA SER A 71 3.06 -21.50 -11.65
C SER A 71 2.10 -21.00 -10.58
N VAL A 72 1.63 -21.91 -9.74
CA VAL A 72 0.72 -21.63 -8.62
C VAL A 72 1.32 -22.13 -7.32
N GLN A 73 1.09 -21.38 -6.25
CA GLN A 73 1.46 -21.75 -4.88
C GLN A 73 0.23 -21.66 -3.99
N HIS A 74 0.12 -22.60 -3.05
CA HIS A 74 -0.83 -22.51 -1.95
C HIS A 74 -0.16 -22.93 -0.66
N THR A 75 -0.25 -22.05 0.34
CA THR A 75 0.25 -22.31 1.68
C THR A 75 -0.85 -22.95 2.50
N VAL A 76 -0.55 -24.10 3.08
CA VAL A 76 -1.44 -24.84 3.97
C VAL A 76 -1.06 -24.49 5.40
N ASP A 77 -1.95 -23.77 6.07
CA ASP A 77 -1.86 -23.52 7.51
C ASP A 77 -2.49 -24.72 8.23
N GLY A 78 -1.64 -25.53 8.88
CA GLY A 78 -2.08 -26.63 9.73
C GLY A 78 -1.99 -26.23 11.20
N ASP A 79 -3.04 -26.49 11.99
CA ASP A 79 -3.04 -26.19 13.42
C ASP A 79 -1.93 -26.97 14.18
N ASP A 80 -1.62 -28.20 13.72
CA ASP A 80 -0.66 -29.11 14.35
C ASP A 80 0.56 -29.49 13.46
N LEU A 81 0.55 -29.09 12.19
CA LEU A 81 1.61 -29.43 11.24
C LEU A 81 2.41 -28.18 10.85
N PRO A 82 3.73 -28.30 10.63
CA PRO A 82 4.54 -27.17 10.18
C PRO A 82 3.95 -26.61 8.88
N ARG A 83 3.82 -25.29 8.83
CA ARG A 83 3.36 -24.55 7.65
C ARG A 83 4.12 -25.03 6.42
N TYR A 84 3.39 -25.52 5.42
CA TYR A 84 3.99 -26.00 4.18
C TYR A 84 3.29 -25.39 2.97
N SER A 85 4.05 -25.15 1.90
CA SER A 85 3.50 -24.68 0.64
C SER A 85 3.60 -25.74 -0.45
N VAL A 86 2.56 -25.84 -1.26
CA VAL A 86 2.54 -26.66 -2.47
C VAL A 86 2.75 -25.74 -3.66
N VAL A 87 3.81 -25.97 -4.43
CA VAL A 87 4.09 -25.24 -5.67
C VAL A 87 3.87 -26.19 -6.85
N ALA A 88 3.06 -25.79 -7.82
CA ALA A 88 2.78 -26.55 -9.04
C ALA A 88 3.08 -25.73 -10.30
N SER A 89 3.72 -26.38 -11.27
CA SER A 89 4.17 -25.79 -12.53
C SER A 89 3.91 -26.75 -13.68
N VAL A 90 3.51 -26.22 -14.84
CA VAL A 90 3.42 -27.01 -16.07
C VAL A 90 4.63 -26.74 -16.95
N LEU A 91 5.40 -27.79 -17.20
CA LEU A 91 6.59 -27.75 -18.04
C LEU A 91 6.30 -28.37 -19.40
N ARG A 92 6.82 -27.75 -20.46
CA ARG A 92 6.88 -28.31 -21.80
C ARG A 92 8.32 -28.70 -22.11
N ASP A 93 8.51 -29.94 -22.52
CA ASP A 93 9.76 -30.39 -23.11
C ASP A 93 9.73 -30.11 -24.61
N ARG A 94 10.57 -29.18 -25.07
CA ARG A 94 10.65 -28.78 -26.48
C ARG A 94 11.06 -29.93 -27.40
N THR A 95 11.79 -30.92 -26.89
CA THR A 95 12.30 -32.03 -27.72
C THR A 95 11.23 -33.08 -28.00
N SER A 96 10.48 -33.48 -26.97
CA SER A 96 9.43 -34.48 -27.09
C SER A 96 8.05 -33.87 -27.35
N ASN A 97 7.93 -32.54 -27.23
CA ASN A 97 6.66 -31.81 -27.19
C ASN A 97 5.69 -32.35 -26.11
N ASN A 98 6.24 -32.95 -25.05
CA ASN A 98 5.45 -33.48 -23.94
C ASN A 98 5.21 -32.37 -22.93
N HIS A 99 4.02 -32.40 -22.34
CA HIS A 99 3.59 -31.47 -21.30
C HIS A 99 3.51 -32.22 -19.99
N THR A 100 4.14 -31.70 -18.93
CA THR A 100 4.23 -32.38 -17.63
C THR A 100 3.85 -31.41 -16.52
N LEU A 101 2.84 -31.77 -15.72
CA LEU A 101 2.57 -31.12 -14.45
C LEU A 101 3.58 -31.62 -13.42
N CYS A 102 4.36 -30.70 -12.87
CA CYS A 102 5.31 -30.95 -11.79
C CYS A 102 4.80 -30.23 -10.54
N TYR A 103 4.77 -30.89 -9.40
CA TYR A 103 4.50 -30.20 -8.14
C TYR A 103 5.40 -30.70 -7.02
N GLN A 104 5.67 -29.81 -6.08
CA GLN A 104 6.55 -30.04 -4.94
C GLN A 104 5.91 -29.47 -3.68
N ASN A 105 6.18 -30.13 -2.56
CA ASN A 105 5.83 -29.62 -1.24
C ASN A 105 7.10 -29.01 -0.62
N SER A 106 7.00 -27.84 0.01
CA SER A 106 8.12 -27.16 0.68
C SER A 106 8.89 -28.02 1.69
N SER A 107 8.27 -29.07 2.25
CA SER A 107 8.92 -30.05 3.14
C SER A 107 9.94 -30.93 2.41
N SER A 108 9.74 -31.14 1.11
CA SER A 108 10.72 -31.74 0.22
C SER A 108 11.50 -30.60 -0.45
N GLN A 109 12.82 -30.54 -0.29
CA GLN A 109 13.64 -29.54 -0.99
C GLN A 109 14.26 -30.13 -2.26
N PRO A 110 13.54 -30.29 -3.39
CA PRO A 110 14.20 -30.55 -4.66
C PRO A 110 15.02 -29.33 -5.04
N ARG A 111 16.18 -29.57 -5.66
CA ARG A 111 17.06 -28.49 -6.13
C ARG A 111 16.43 -27.68 -7.28
N ALA A 112 15.45 -28.25 -8.01
CA ALA A 112 14.78 -27.63 -9.15
C ALA A 112 13.36 -28.19 -9.38
N ILE A 113 12.49 -27.39 -9.99
CA ILE A 113 11.10 -27.78 -10.33
C ILE A 113 11.06 -28.96 -11.30
N SER A 114 12.01 -29.04 -12.24
CA SER A 114 12.10 -30.15 -13.19
C SER A 114 12.45 -31.49 -12.54
N ASP A 115 12.98 -31.47 -11.32
CA ASP A 115 13.30 -32.63 -10.50
C ASP A 115 12.28 -32.85 -9.37
N ALA A 116 11.11 -32.22 -9.47
CA ALA A 116 10.00 -32.46 -8.55
C ALA A 116 9.68 -33.96 -8.47
N GLN A 117 9.44 -34.45 -7.25
CA GLN A 117 9.17 -35.86 -6.97
C GLN A 117 7.97 -36.38 -7.77
N VAL A 118 6.98 -35.52 -7.97
CA VAL A 118 5.76 -35.86 -8.65
C VAL A 118 5.68 -35.19 -10.02
N ARG A 119 5.58 -36.02 -11.06
CA ARG A 119 5.50 -35.61 -12.46
C ARG A 119 4.37 -36.35 -13.15
N ILE A 120 3.39 -35.61 -13.67
CA ILE A 120 2.22 -36.18 -14.33
C ILE A 120 2.20 -35.70 -15.78
N VAL A 121 2.20 -36.63 -16.72
CA VAL A 121 2.11 -36.32 -18.16
C VAL A 121 0.71 -35.83 -18.48
N LEU A 122 0.62 -34.67 -19.11
CA LEU A 122 -0.63 -34.07 -19.57
C LEU A 122 -0.96 -34.58 -20.97
N PRO A 123 -2.25 -34.79 -21.30
CA PRO A 123 -2.68 -35.29 -22.61
C PRO A 123 -2.57 -34.24 -23.73
N GLY A 124 -2.14 -33.02 -23.42
CA GLY A 124 -2.04 -31.92 -24.37
C GLY A 124 -1.48 -30.65 -23.73
N PRO A 125 -1.40 -29.56 -24.50
CA PRO A 125 -0.91 -28.29 -24.00
C PRO A 125 -1.81 -27.73 -22.91
N ALA A 126 -1.21 -27.27 -21.81
CA ALA A 126 -1.91 -26.53 -20.76
C ALA A 126 -2.10 -25.07 -21.17
N HIS A 127 -3.27 -24.52 -20.86
CA HIS A 127 -3.56 -23.11 -20.83
C HIS A 127 -3.14 -22.49 -19.48
N SER A 128 -3.56 -23.08 -18.37
CA SER A 128 -3.30 -22.57 -17.02
C SER A 128 -3.33 -23.66 -15.95
N CYS A 129 -2.68 -23.40 -14.81
CA CYS A 129 -2.67 -24.26 -13.64
C CYS A 129 -3.31 -23.53 -12.46
N HIS A 130 -4.04 -24.27 -11.62
CA HIS A 130 -4.84 -23.74 -10.52
C HIS A 130 -4.79 -24.68 -9.32
N ILE A 131 -4.84 -24.11 -8.11
CA ILE A 131 -4.99 -24.86 -6.87
C ILE A 131 -6.38 -24.61 -6.32
N LEU A 132 -7.13 -25.67 -6.09
CA LEU A 132 -8.43 -25.64 -5.44
C LEU A 132 -8.30 -26.16 -4.03
N HIS A 133 -8.80 -25.42 -3.06
CA HIS A 133 -8.76 -25.82 -1.65
C HIS A 133 -10.10 -25.53 -0.97
N ARG A 134 -10.48 -26.39 -0.02
CA ARG A 134 -11.64 -26.18 0.85
C ARG A 134 -11.20 -26.30 2.30
N GLN A 135 -11.35 -25.21 3.05
CA GLN A 135 -11.21 -25.22 4.50
C GLN A 135 -12.49 -25.80 5.10
N GLN A 136 -12.45 -27.06 5.54
CA GLN A 136 -13.59 -27.68 6.23
C GLN A 136 -13.64 -27.20 7.68
N GLN A 137 -14.79 -26.67 8.12
CA GLN A 137 -14.96 -26.04 9.43
C GLN A 137 -15.08 -27.02 10.63
N ALA A 138 -14.83 -28.33 10.47
CA ALA A 138 -14.84 -29.25 11.60
C ALA A 138 -14.09 -30.56 11.31
N ALA A 139 -12.96 -30.78 12.00
CA ALA A 139 -12.22 -32.04 12.22
C ALA A 139 -11.75 -32.91 11.02
N ALA A 140 -12.25 -32.68 9.80
CA ALA A 140 -11.80 -33.35 8.59
C ALA A 140 -10.81 -32.43 7.86
N GLY A 141 -9.62 -32.94 7.58
CA GLY A 141 -8.49 -32.16 7.07
C GLY A 141 -8.78 -31.34 5.80
N GLN A 142 -7.91 -30.37 5.50
CA GLN A 142 -8.03 -29.55 4.31
C GLN A 142 -7.95 -30.41 3.04
N THR A 143 -8.96 -30.28 2.16
CA THR A 143 -8.94 -30.96 0.86
C THR A 143 -8.31 -30.03 -0.17
N LEU A 144 -7.20 -30.46 -0.77
CA LEU A 144 -6.46 -29.71 -1.78
C LEU A 144 -6.46 -30.49 -3.11
N ARG A 145 -6.72 -29.83 -4.24
CA ARG A 145 -6.67 -30.42 -5.58
C ARG A 145 -5.89 -29.50 -6.51
N LEU A 146 -5.10 -30.10 -7.40
CA LEU A 146 -4.46 -29.39 -8.51
C LEU A 146 -5.34 -29.55 -9.74
N ALA A 147 -5.68 -28.44 -10.39
CA ALA A 147 -6.44 -28.42 -11.63
C ALA A 147 -5.60 -27.78 -12.75
N VAL A 148 -5.58 -28.42 -13.91
CA VAL A 148 -4.93 -27.93 -15.12
C VAL A 148 -5.98 -27.77 -16.20
N VAL A 149 -6.12 -26.55 -16.71
CA VAL A 149 -6.98 -26.26 -17.85
C VAL A 149 -6.14 -26.42 -19.11
N LEU A 150 -6.54 -27.31 -20.00
CA LEU A 150 -5.88 -27.56 -21.27
C LEU A 150 -6.28 -26.49 -22.30
N SER A 151 -5.48 -26.30 -23.34
CA SER A 151 -5.76 -25.33 -24.41
C SER A 151 -7.03 -25.64 -25.20
N ASP A 152 -7.53 -26.87 -25.13
CA ASP A 152 -8.83 -27.27 -25.70
C ASP A 152 -10.01 -27.05 -24.72
N GLY A 153 -9.75 -26.45 -23.56
CA GLY A 153 -10.75 -26.18 -22.53
C GLY A 153 -11.09 -27.37 -21.64
N ARG A 154 -10.55 -28.57 -21.84
CA ARG A 154 -10.74 -29.67 -20.86
C ARG A 154 -9.99 -29.36 -19.56
N VAL A 155 -10.49 -29.92 -18.45
CA VAL A 155 -9.89 -29.72 -17.12
C VAL A 155 -9.39 -31.05 -16.60
N GLY A 156 -8.08 -31.18 -16.40
CA GLY A 156 -7.45 -32.29 -15.69
C GLY A 156 -7.33 -31.98 -14.21
N VAL A 157 -7.68 -32.92 -13.33
CA VAL A 157 -7.61 -32.77 -11.88
C VAL A 157 -6.79 -33.90 -11.27
N THR A 158 -5.97 -33.59 -10.26
CA THR A 158 -5.21 -34.58 -9.49
C THR A 158 -5.14 -34.17 -8.02
N GLU A 159 -4.95 -35.16 -7.14
CA GLU A 159 -4.64 -34.93 -5.73
C GLU A 159 -3.15 -34.69 -5.56
N PRO A 160 -2.73 -33.58 -4.94
CA PRO A 160 -1.38 -33.45 -4.43
C PRO A 160 -1.26 -34.30 -3.17
N SER A 161 -0.57 -35.43 -3.29
CA SER A 161 -0.20 -36.28 -2.18
C SER A 161 1.33 -36.35 -2.08
N PRO A 162 1.89 -36.28 -0.86
CA PRO A 162 3.34 -36.32 -0.66
C PRO A 162 3.97 -37.65 -1.05
N GLU A 163 3.21 -38.75 -1.03
CA GLU A 163 3.75 -40.11 -1.24
C GLU A 163 3.60 -40.60 -2.68
N ALA A 164 2.51 -40.24 -3.37
CA ALA A 164 2.28 -40.65 -4.76
C ALA A 164 1.26 -39.73 -5.44
N ALA A 165 1.56 -39.30 -6.67
CA ALA A 165 0.58 -38.61 -7.51
C ALA A 165 -0.64 -39.49 -7.77
N GLY A 166 -1.84 -38.97 -7.53
CA GLY A 166 -3.03 -39.52 -8.16
C GLY A 166 -2.94 -39.38 -9.69
N PRO A 167 -3.53 -40.31 -10.47
CA PRO A 167 -3.62 -40.16 -11.92
C PRO A 167 -4.38 -38.87 -12.28
N LEU A 168 -3.98 -38.22 -13.38
CA LEU A 168 -4.72 -37.06 -13.90
C LEU A 168 -6.10 -37.52 -14.39
N THR A 169 -7.15 -37.11 -13.70
CA THR A 169 -8.52 -37.37 -14.13
C THR A 169 -8.98 -36.20 -14.99
N VAL A 170 -9.17 -36.46 -16.29
CA VAL A 170 -9.64 -35.44 -17.24
C VAL A 170 -11.16 -35.42 -17.25
N LEU A 171 -11.75 -34.29 -16.87
CA LEU A 171 -13.20 -34.09 -16.91
C LEU A 171 -13.67 -34.01 -18.37
N VAL A 172 -14.67 -34.81 -18.71
CA VAL A 172 -15.26 -34.84 -20.05
C VAL A 172 -15.94 -33.49 -20.31
N ALA A 173 -15.46 -32.76 -21.32
CA ALA A 173 -16.12 -31.56 -21.79
C ALA A 173 -17.23 -31.95 -22.77
N ASN A 174 -18.47 -31.50 -22.53
CA ASN A 174 -19.58 -31.63 -23.49
C ASN A 174 -19.44 -30.68 -24.71
N GLN A 175 -18.22 -30.30 -25.10
CA GLN A 175 -17.98 -29.36 -26.18
C GLN A 175 -17.75 -30.07 -27.51
N GLN A 176 -18.51 -29.65 -28.53
CA GLN A 176 -18.47 -30.24 -29.87
C GLN A 176 -17.30 -29.70 -30.73
N SER A 177 -16.69 -28.58 -30.35
CA SER A 177 -15.59 -27.95 -31.10
C SER A 177 -14.50 -27.43 -30.16
N SER A 178 -13.24 -27.52 -30.60
CA SER A 178 -12.09 -27.00 -29.86
C SER A 178 -12.18 -25.47 -29.76
N PRO A 179 -12.20 -24.89 -28.55
CA PRO A 179 -12.27 -23.46 -28.37
C PRO A 179 -11.02 -22.75 -28.91
N ARG A 180 -11.19 -21.58 -29.50
CA ARG A 180 -10.07 -20.71 -29.90
C ARG A 180 -9.60 -19.80 -28.76
N HIS A 181 -10.53 -19.39 -27.90
CA HIS A 181 -10.23 -18.57 -26.72
C HIS A 181 -10.65 -19.33 -25.48
N VAL A 182 -9.70 -19.56 -24.58
CA VAL A 182 -9.93 -20.16 -23.27
C VAL A 182 -9.39 -19.18 -22.25
N LEU A 183 -10.11 -18.96 -21.17
CA LEU A 183 -9.64 -18.27 -19.98
C LEU A 183 -10.06 -19.09 -18.77
N ALA A 184 -9.24 -19.08 -17.72
CA ALA A 184 -9.59 -19.72 -16.47
C ALA A 184 -9.08 -18.94 -15.27
N ALA A 185 -9.88 -18.95 -14.20
CA ALA A 185 -9.55 -18.34 -12.92
C ALA A 185 -10.08 -19.21 -11.79
N SER A 186 -9.36 -19.23 -10.67
CA SER A 186 -9.70 -20.03 -9.50
C SER A 186 -9.70 -19.17 -8.24
N SER A 187 -10.62 -19.47 -7.33
CA SER A 187 -10.72 -18.86 -6.01
C SER A 187 -11.25 -19.91 -5.06
N GLN A 188 -10.49 -20.19 -4.00
CA GLN A 188 -10.80 -21.22 -3.00
C GLN A 188 -11.15 -22.57 -3.63
N ASP A 189 -12.40 -23.01 -3.50
CA ASP A 189 -12.88 -24.32 -3.95
C ASP A 189 -13.47 -24.29 -5.36
N THR A 190 -13.47 -23.13 -6.02
CA THR A 190 -14.18 -22.87 -7.27
C THR A 190 -13.19 -22.52 -8.39
N LEU A 191 -13.38 -23.17 -9.55
CA LEU A 191 -12.68 -22.92 -10.81
C LEU A 191 -13.70 -22.50 -11.86
N VAL A 192 -13.46 -21.39 -12.53
CA VAL A 192 -14.28 -20.93 -13.66
C VAL A 192 -13.48 -21.05 -14.94
N VAL A 193 -14.04 -21.72 -15.94
CA VAL A 193 -13.46 -21.85 -17.29
C VAL A 193 -14.39 -21.20 -18.30
N ALA A 194 -13.93 -20.14 -18.93
CA ALA A 194 -14.60 -19.47 -20.04
C ALA A 194 -13.99 -19.96 -21.36
N SER A 195 -14.84 -20.36 -22.30
CA SER A 195 -14.41 -20.88 -23.60
C SER A 195 -15.24 -20.30 -24.73
N GLN A 196 -14.59 -19.82 -25.78
CA GLN A 196 -15.19 -19.25 -26.97
C GLN A 196 -14.66 -19.99 -28.22
N PRO A 197 -15.52 -20.55 -29.08
CA PRO A 197 -15.09 -21.28 -30.28
C PRO A 197 -14.52 -20.36 -31.36
N ALA A 198 -15.07 -19.16 -31.53
CA ALA A 198 -14.57 -18.15 -32.46
C ALA A 198 -14.92 -16.75 -31.96
N ALA A 199 -14.18 -15.73 -32.40
CA ALA A 199 -14.47 -14.34 -32.07
C ALA A 199 -15.91 -13.97 -32.47
N GLY A 200 -16.62 -13.26 -31.59
CA GLY A 200 -18.02 -12.89 -31.79
C GLY A 200 -19.04 -13.96 -31.38
N ASN A 201 -18.65 -15.24 -31.23
CA ASN A 201 -19.56 -16.27 -30.74
C ASN A 201 -19.77 -16.16 -29.22
N SER A 202 -20.86 -16.76 -28.73
CA SER A 202 -21.12 -16.81 -27.30
C SER A 202 -20.00 -17.51 -26.53
N VAL A 203 -19.72 -17.00 -25.33
CA VAL A 203 -18.75 -17.59 -24.40
C VAL A 203 -19.47 -18.55 -23.48
N THR A 204 -19.04 -19.80 -23.45
CA THR A 204 -19.53 -20.77 -22.46
C THR A 204 -18.68 -20.65 -21.20
N LEU A 205 -19.32 -20.35 -20.08
CA LEU A 205 -18.70 -20.25 -18.77
C LEU A 205 -19.12 -21.46 -17.92
N ARG A 206 -18.15 -22.31 -17.56
CA ARG A 206 -18.34 -23.48 -16.71
C ARG A 206 -17.79 -23.19 -15.32
N VAL A 207 -18.61 -23.44 -14.31
CA VAL A 207 -18.25 -23.30 -12.89
C VAL A 207 -18.03 -24.71 -12.35
N LEU A 208 -16.78 -25.01 -12.00
CA LEU A 208 -16.39 -26.26 -11.37
C LEU A 208 -16.11 -26.00 -9.88
N ARG A 209 -16.49 -26.94 -9.02
CA ARG A 209 -16.25 -26.85 -7.57
C ARG A 209 -15.71 -28.16 -7.03
N LEU A 210 -14.91 -28.09 -5.97
CA LEU A 210 -14.53 -29.26 -5.19
C LEU A 210 -15.78 -30.04 -4.73
N SER A 211 -15.80 -31.34 -4.98
CA SER A 211 -16.91 -32.22 -4.64
C SER A 211 -16.36 -33.48 -3.99
N ALA A 212 -16.87 -33.81 -2.81
CA ALA A 212 -16.53 -35.07 -2.14
C ALA A 212 -17.28 -36.27 -2.76
N ALA A 213 -18.36 -36.01 -3.50
CA ALA A 213 -19.18 -37.05 -4.10
C ALA A 213 -18.64 -37.57 -5.43
N ASP A 214 -17.86 -36.75 -6.15
CA ASP A 214 -17.33 -37.11 -7.46
C ASP A 214 -15.95 -37.77 -7.33
N ALA A 215 -15.72 -38.84 -8.08
CA ALA A 215 -14.46 -39.59 -8.07
C ALA A 215 -13.24 -38.73 -8.48
N SER A 216 -13.46 -37.69 -9.29
CA SER A 216 -12.45 -36.71 -9.69
C SER A 216 -12.11 -35.69 -8.58
N GLY A 217 -12.92 -35.62 -7.52
CA GLY A 217 -12.84 -34.58 -6.50
C GLY A 217 -13.36 -33.20 -6.95
N VAL A 218 -13.79 -33.05 -8.20
CA VAL A 218 -14.27 -31.79 -8.80
C VAL A 218 -15.46 -32.05 -9.72
N ALA A 219 -16.56 -31.32 -9.48
CA ALA A 219 -17.79 -31.40 -10.26
C ALA A 219 -18.02 -30.13 -11.09
N VAL A 220 -18.62 -30.26 -12.27
CA VAL A 220 -19.21 -29.11 -12.97
C VAL A 220 -20.56 -28.81 -12.32
N VAL A 221 -20.64 -27.70 -11.57
CA VAL A 221 -21.86 -27.33 -10.83
C VAL A 221 -22.81 -26.54 -11.71
N LYS A 222 -22.28 -25.64 -12.55
CA LYS A 222 -23.08 -24.74 -13.40
C LYS A 222 -22.41 -24.50 -14.75
N THR A 223 -23.24 -24.24 -15.76
CA THR A 223 -22.80 -23.77 -17.07
C THR A 223 -23.74 -22.66 -17.52
N VAL A 224 -23.19 -21.55 -18.00
CA VAL A 224 -23.96 -20.45 -18.61
C VAL A 224 -23.32 -20.04 -19.92
N THR A 225 -24.16 -19.71 -20.90
CA THR A 225 -23.74 -19.17 -22.19
C THR A 225 -23.94 -17.67 -22.16
N LEU A 226 -22.84 -16.91 -22.29
CA LEU A 226 -22.82 -15.45 -22.30
C LEU A 226 -22.81 -14.96 -23.74
N THR A 227 -23.73 -14.06 -24.07
CA THR A 227 -23.70 -13.33 -25.35
C THR A 227 -22.59 -12.29 -25.33
N CYS A 228 -21.87 -12.13 -26.44
CA CYS A 228 -20.91 -11.05 -26.59
C CYS A 228 -21.59 -9.68 -26.40
N PRO A 229 -21.10 -8.83 -25.49
CA PRO A 229 -21.67 -7.50 -25.28
C PRO A 229 -21.29 -6.56 -26.42
N GLY A 230 -22.17 -5.60 -26.74
CA GLY A 230 -21.98 -4.63 -27.82
C GLY A 230 -22.29 -5.18 -29.23
N ALA A 231 -22.72 -4.33 -30.16
CA ALA A 231 -23.11 -4.73 -31.53
C ALA A 231 -21.94 -5.15 -32.44
N GLY A 232 -20.77 -5.46 -31.89
CA GLY A 232 -19.55 -5.79 -32.63
C GLY A 232 -19.35 -7.29 -32.78
N ALA A 233 -19.33 -7.79 -34.02
CA ALA A 233 -19.19 -9.21 -34.37
C ALA A 233 -17.81 -9.85 -34.04
N HIS A 234 -16.96 -9.21 -33.25
CA HIS A 234 -15.56 -9.63 -33.04
C HIS A 234 -15.08 -9.54 -31.59
N ALA A 235 -15.97 -9.37 -30.61
CA ALA A 235 -15.55 -9.36 -29.21
C ALA A 235 -15.00 -10.74 -28.80
N VAL A 236 -13.82 -10.73 -28.18
CA VAL A 236 -13.18 -11.90 -27.57
C VAL A 236 -12.94 -11.63 -26.09
N PRO A 237 -13.02 -12.65 -25.22
CA PRO A 237 -12.66 -12.48 -23.83
C PRO A 237 -11.14 -12.30 -23.72
N THR A 238 -10.71 -11.30 -22.95
CA THR A 238 -9.28 -10.93 -22.79
C THR A 238 -8.77 -11.10 -21.37
N GLY A 239 -9.67 -11.15 -20.38
CA GLY A 239 -9.31 -11.34 -18.98
C GLY A 239 -10.45 -12.02 -18.21
N LEU A 240 -10.09 -12.84 -17.23
CA LEU A 240 -11.04 -13.48 -16.33
C LEU A 240 -10.45 -13.44 -14.92
N THR A 241 -11.19 -12.83 -14.00
CA THR A 241 -10.86 -12.80 -12.56
C THR A 241 -12.03 -13.36 -11.76
N LEU A 242 -11.76 -13.85 -10.56
CA LEU A 242 -12.74 -14.59 -9.77
C LEU A 242 -12.70 -14.15 -8.31
N SER A 243 -13.83 -13.71 -7.77
CA SER A 243 -14.07 -13.64 -6.33
C SER A 243 -14.90 -14.85 -5.87
N PRO A 244 -15.00 -15.11 -4.56
CA PRO A 244 -15.89 -16.15 -4.07
C PRO A 244 -17.34 -15.97 -4.54
N ALA A 245 -17.83 -14.74 -4.70
CA ALA A 245 -19.22 -14.46 -5.08
C ALA A 245 -19.50 -14.40 -6.61
N PHE A 246 -18.58 -13.87 -7.42
CA PHE A 246 -18.81 -13.65 -8.85
C PHE A 246 -17.55 -13.83 -9.72
N ALA A 247 -17.75 -14.11 -11.00
CA ALA A 247 -16.70 -14.15 -12.02
C ALA A 247 -16.76 -12.87 -12.87
N LEU A 248 -15.64 -12.20 -13.08
CA LEU A 248 -15.56 -11.01 -13.92
C LEU A 248 -14.83 -11.32 -15.22
N LEU A 249 -15.56 -11.25 -16.33
CA LEU A 249 -15.05 -11.46 -17.68
C LEU A 249 -14.83 -10.12 -18.37
N GLN A 250 -13.60 -9.83 -18.78
CA GLN A 250 -13.24 -8.66 -19.57
C GLN A 250 -13.28 -8.97 -21.06
N TRP A 251 -13.85 -8.07 -21.85
CA TRP A 251 -13.98 -8.20 -23.30
C TRP A 251 -13.06 -7.24 -24.04
N SER A 252 -12.59 -7.66 -25.21
CA SER A 252 -11.69 -6.88 -26.08
C SER A 252 -12.29 -5.58 -26.62
N ASN A 253 -13.60 -5.40 -26.50
CA ASN A 253 -14.33 -4.20 -26.91
C ASN A 253 -14.59 -3.24 -25.75
N GLY A 254 -13.84 -3.37 -24.64
CA GLY A 254 -13.96 -2.47 -23.49
C GLY A 254 -15.23 -2.67 -22.67
N HIS A 255 -15.83 -3.86 -22.70
CA HIS A 255 -16.90 -4.23 -21.77
C HIS A 255 -16.37 -5.16 -20.69
N ALA A 256 -17.07 -5.22 -19.56
CA ALA A 256 -16.91 -6.26 -18.55
C ALA A 256 -18.25 -6.94 -18.30
N THR A 257 -18.23 -8.22 -17.93
CA THR A 257 -19.42 -8.97 -17.52
C THR A 257 -19.16 -9.64 -16.18
N ALA A 258 -19.86 -9.21 -15.13
CA ALA A 258 -19.85 -9.88 -13.84
C ALA A 258 -20.95 -10.96 -13.82
N VAL A 259 -20.58 -12.20 -13.51
CA VAL A 259 -21.50 -13.34 -13.43
C VAL A 259 -21.66 -13.76 -11.98
N HIS A 260 -22.81 -13.42 -11.41
CA HIS A 260 -23.16 -13.68 -10.01
C HIS A 260 -23.79 -15.05 -9.80
N GLY A 261 -23.84 -15.48 -8.54
CA GLY A 261 -24.50 -16.72 -8.13
C GLY A 261 -23.59 -17.93 -8.16
N LEU A 262 -22.27 -17.74 -8.07
CA LEU A 262 -21.31 -18.84 -8.05
C LEU A 262 -21.45 -19.70 -6.79
N GLN A 263 -21.66 -19.10 -5.62
CA GLN A 263 -21.72 -19.81 -4.34
C GLN A 263 -22.97 -20.68 -4.16
N GLY A 264 -24.11 -20.27 -4.73
CA GLY A 264 -25.36 -21.01 -4.61
C GLY A 264 -25.28 -22.41 -5.22
N GLY A 265 -26.05 -23.36 -4.69
CA GLY A 265 -26.16 -24.70 -5.28
C GLY A 265 -26.69 -24.68 -6.72
N ALA A 266 -26.86 -25.87 -7.31
CA ALA A 266 -27.36 -26.01 -8.69
C ALA A 266 -28.68 -25.26 -8.97
N ALA A 267 -29.50 -25.04 -7.94
CA ALA A 267 -30.77 -24.32 -8.02
C ALA A 267 -30.65 -22.80 -8.19
N THR A 268 -29.53 -22.18 -7.81
CA THR A 268 -29.37 -20.72 -7.92
C THR A 268 -28.91 -20.35 -9.33
N PRO A 269 -29.69 -19.62 -10.14
CA PRO A 269 -29.31 -19.28 -11.51
C PRO A 269 -28.11 -18.33 -11.54
N LEU A 270 -27.25 -18.49 -12.55
CA LEU A 270 -26.17 -17.54 -12.82
C LEU A 270 -26.77 -16.26 -13.44
N ARG A 271 -26.36 -15.10 -12.93
CA ARG A 271 -26.89 -13.79 -13.35
C ARG A 271 -25.77 -12.94 -13.94
N PRO A 272 -25.68 -12.82 -15.27
CA PRO A 272 -24.70 -11.94 -15.90
C PRO A 272 -25.16 -10.48 -15.88
N SER A 273 -24.28 -9.58 -15.46
CA SER A 273 -24.41 -8.12 -15.51
C SER A 273 -23.31 -7.56 -16.40
N VAL A 274 -23.66 -6.82 -17.45
CA VAL A 274 -22.72 -6.26 -18.43
C VAL A 274 -22.51 -4.78 -18.16
N PHE A 275 -21.25 -4.33 -18.20
CA PHE A 275 -20.85 -2.94 -17.96
C PHE A 275 -19.97 -2.42 -19.10
N PRO A 276 -20.29 -1.26 -19.71
CA PRO A 276 -19.36 -0.57 -20.61
C PRO A 276 -18.25 0.09 -19.79
N LEU A 277 -16.99 -0.28 -20.00
CA LEU A 277 -15.85 0.29 -19.27
C LEU A 277 -15.45 1.67 -19.81
N SER A 278 -15.69 1.95 -21.10
CA SER A 278 -15.43 3.27 -21.71
C SER A 278 -16.21 4.40 -21.02
N ASP A 279 -17.44 4.09 -20.60
CA ASP A 279 -18.33 5.07 -19.96
C ASP A 279 -17.96 5.24 -18.48
N ALA A 280 -17.45 4.17 -17.85
CA ALA A 280 -16.94 4.20 -16.49
C ALA A 280 -15.67 5.06 -16.36
N VAL A 281 -14.81 5.06 -17.37
CA VAL A 281 -13.60 5.91 -17.41
C VAL A 281 -13.96 7.37 -17.70
N THR A 282 -14.85 7.63 -18.66
CA THR A 282 -15.24 9.01 -19.04
C THR A 282 -16.11 9.70 -17.98
N ALA A 283 -16.90 8.96 -17.20
CA ALA A 283 -17.69 9.50 -16.09
C ALA A 283 -16.84 10.04 -14.91
N ASN A 284 -15.54 9.72 -14.86
CA ASN A 284 -14.63 10.07 -13.77
C ASN A 284 -13.76 11.32 -14.04
N GLY A 285 -14.06 12.12 -15.07
CA GLY A 285 -13.54 13.48 -15.19
C GLY A 285 -12.11 13.64 -15.70
N ALA A 286 -11.48 12.61 -16.25
CA ALA A 286 -10.26 12.79 -17.04
C ALA A 286 -10.59 13.53 -18.34
N SER A 287 -10.02 14.73 -18.46
CA SER A 287 -10.11 15.70 -19.54
C SER A 287 -10.69 15.22 -20.88
N SER A 288 -11.79 15.87 -21.27
CA SER A 288 -12.23 15.97 -22.65
C SER A 288 -11.17 16.67 -23.51
N SER A 289 -10.27 15.91 -24.13
CA SER A 289 -9.70 16.28 -25.42
C SER A 289 -10.43 15.51 -26.53
N SER A 290 -11.76 15.69 -26.62
CA SER A 290 -12.46 15.35 -27.85
C SER A 290 -12.04 16.37 -28.90
N ALA A 291 -11.23 15.95 -29.87
CA ALA A 291 -10.95 16.74 -31.06
C ALA A 291 -12.28 17.22 -31.67
N ALA A 292 -12.40 18.53 -31.90
CA ALA A 292 -13.56 19.11 -32.54
C ALA A 292 -13.84 18.38 -33.88
N PRO A 293 -15.11 18.07 -34.21
CA PRO A 293 -15.43 17.53 -35.52
C PRO A 293 -14.92 18.50 -36.60
N PRO A 294 -14.27 18.03 -37.67
CA PRO A 294 -13.76 18.92 -38.70
C PRO A 294 -14.92 19.71 -39.30
N PRO A 295 -14.75 21.02 -39.58
CA PRO A 295 -15.80 21.82 -40.19
C PRO A 295 -16.12 21.23 -41.56
N ALA A 296 -17.40 21.09 -41.86
CA ALA A 296 -17.89 20.75 -43.19
C ALA A 296 -17.42 21.83 -44.18
N SER A 297 -16.36 21.55 -44.93
CA SER A 297 -15.88 22.43 -45.98
C SER A 297 -16.76 22.26 -47.21
N ALA A 298 -17.50 23.31 -47.51
CA ALA A 298 -18.23 23.50 -48.75
C ALA A 298 -17.30 23.43 -49.97
N SER A 299 -17.89 22.98 -51.07
CA SER A 299 -17.37 22.90 -52.43
C SER A 299 -16.70 24.19 -52.94
N ALA A 300 -15.48 24.10 -53.47
CA ALA A 300 -15.05 24.84 -54.67
C ALA A 300 -13.70 24.36 -55.24
N SER A 301 -13.76 23.74 -56.42
CA SER A 301 -12.99 24.08 -57.63
C SER A 301 -11.45 24.21 -57.61
N SER A 302 -10.83 23.22 -58.26
CA SER A 302 -9.68 23.32 -59.20
C SER A 302 -8.28 23.74 -58.70
N ARG A 303 -7.33 22.78 -58.72
CA ARG A 303 -6.18 22.79 -59.64
C ARG A 303 -5.27 21.57 -59.42
N LYS A 304 -4.96 20.91 -60.55
CA LYS A 304 -3.96 19.86 -60.74
C LYS A 304 -2.60 20.24 -60.13
N ARG A 305 -2.03 19.38 -59.29
CA ARG A 305 -0.62 18.96 -59.39
C ARG A 305 -0.47 17.49 -59.02
N LYS A 306 0.33 16.82 -59.85
CA LYS A 306 0.66 15.40 -59.93
C LYS A 306 2.04 15.26 -59.28
N ASN A 307 2.20 14.40 -58.27
CA ASN A 307 3.34 13.48 -58.11
C ASN A 307 3.33 12.71 -56.77
N ALA A 308 3.53 11.39 -56.93
CA ALA A 308 4.34 10.47 -56.13
C ALA A 308 4.11 10.32 -54.61
N ALA A 309 3.44 9.23 -54.22
CA ALA A 309 4.02 8.10 -53.49
C ALA A 309 2.86 7.25 -52.95
N ALA A 310 2.72 6.03 -53.45
CA ALA A 310 1.80 5.05 -52.88
C ALA A 310 2.41 4.56 -51.55
N ALA A 311 1.82 4.97 -50.44
CA ALA A 311 2.01 4.34 -49.14
C ALA A 311 0.70 3.63 -48.78
N ASP A 312 0.85 2.38 -48.37
CA ASP A 312 -0.21 1.44 -48.04
C ASP A 312 -1.31 2.05 -47.16
N GLY A 313 -2.55 1.77 -47.53
CA GLY A 313 -3.73 2.00 -46.70
C GLY A 313 -3.72 1.08 -45.49
N GLY A 314 -2.93 1.44 -44.47
CA GLY A 314 -3.00 0.84 -43.15
C GLY A 314 -4.19 1.38 -42.40
N ASN A 315 -5.22 0.56 -42.21
CA ASN A 315 -6.12 0.67 -41.05
C ASN A 315 -5.24 0.66 -39.80
N SER A 316 -4.83 1.83 -39.30
CA SER A 316 -4.32 1.94 -37.94
C SER A 316 -5.46 1.46 -37.04
N PRO A 317 -5.28 0.37 -36.27
CA PRO A 317 -6.33 -0.08 -35.37
C PRO A 317 -6.60 1.07 -34.40
N ALA A 318 -7.84 1.53 -34.35
CA ALA A 318 -8.30 2.50 -33.35
C ALA A 318 -7.71 2.08 -32.00
N SER A 319 -6.92 2.98 -31.40
CA SER A 319 -6.15 2.71 -30.18
C SER A 319 -7.10 2.12 -29.15
N ARG A 320 -6.92 0.83 -28.85
CA ARG A 320 -7.80 0.13 -27.92
C ARG A 320 -7.60 0.76 -26.54
N PRO A 321 -8.68 1.19 -25.87
CA PRO A 321 -8.58 1.68 -24.50
C PRO A 321 -7.90 0.63 -23.63
N ARG A 322 -6.75 0.99 -23.04
CA ARG A 322 -5.98 0.13 -22.13
C ARG A 322 -6.59 0.10 -20.75
N VAL A 323 -7.82 -0.37 -20.69
CA VAL A 323 -8.51 -0.61 -19.43
C VAL A 323 -8.24 -2.05 -19.01
N LEU A 324 -7.94 -2.28 -17.74
CA LEU A 324 -7.92 -3.61 -17.13
C LEU A 324 -9.00 -3.66 -16.05
N CYS A 325 -9.58 -4.84 -15.79
CA CYS A 325 -10.48 -4.98 -14.64
C CYS A 325 -10.23 -6.27 -13.86
N ALA A 326 -10.51 -6.22 -12.56
CA ALA A 326 -10.30 -7.33 -11.65
C ALA A 326 -11.36 -7.37 -10.55
N ALA A 327 -11.88 -8.56 -10.25
CA ALA A 327 -12.65 -8.78 -9.02
C ALA A 327 -11.73 -8.60 -7.81
N VAL A 328 -12.14 -7.76 -6.85
CA VAL A 328 -11.35 -7.44 -5.64
C VAL A 328 -11.88 -8.24 -4.46
N ASP A 329 -13.20 -8.19 -4.26
CA ASP A 329 -13.89 -8.91 -3.19
C ASP A 329 -15.23 -9.48 -3.70
N ASP A 330 -16.09 -9.92 -2.78
CA ASP A 330 -17.39 -10.51 -3.10
C ASP A 330 -18.41 -9.55 -3.71
N ARG A 331 -18.18 -8.24 -3.63
CA ARG A 331 -19.14 -7.21 -4.03
C ARG A 331 -18.57 -6.22 -5.02
N GLN A 332 -17.26 -6.16 -5.19
CA GLN A 332 -16.59 -5.06 -5.85
C GLN A 332 -15.57 -5.56 -6.87
N PHE A 333 -15.48 -4.82 -7.98
CA PHE A 333 -14.40 -4.98 -8.94
C PHE A 333 -13.70 -3.64 -9.16
N VAL A 334 -12.42 -3.68 -9.47
CA VAL A 334 -11.66 -2.50 -9.88
C VAL A 334 -11.57 -2.45 -11.40
N VAL A 335 -11.50 -1.23 -11.91
CA VAL A 335 -11.17 -0.87 -13.27
C VAL A 335 -9.90 -0.03 -13.20
N LEU A 336 -8.87 -0.40 -13.94
CA LEU A 336 -7.60 0.32 -14.04
C LEU A 336 -7.54 0.93 -15.44
N ASP A 337 -7.44 2.24 -15.52
CA ASP A 337 -7.23 2.97 -16.76
C ASP A 337 -5.75 3.32 -16.92
N LEU A 338 -5.14 2.80 -17.99
CA LEU A 338 -3.74 3.02 -18.33
C LEU A 338 -3.53 4.14 -19.37
N GLU A 339 -4.59 4.83 -19.82
CA GLU A 339 -4.50 5.83 -20.90
C GLU A 339 -4.40 7.30 -20.42
N SER A 340 -4.69 7.60 -19.16
CA SER A 340 -5.19 8.93 -18.78
C SER A 340 -4.17 10.10 -18.64
N SER A 341 -2.86 9.97 -18.92
CA SER A 341 -2.03 11.19 -19.08
C SER A 341 -0.76 11.03 -19.92
N ALA A 342 -0.46 12.06 -20.71
CA ALA A 342 0.61 12.08 -21.72
C ALA A 342 2.04 12.18 -21.17
N ALA A 343 2.28 12.01 -19.85
CA ALA A 343 3.60 12.21 -19.27
C ALA A 343 3.96 11.45 -17.97
N GLN A 344 3.08 10.64 -17.36
CA GLN A 344 3.34 10.17 -15.99
C GLN A 344 3.18 8.66 -15.77
N SER A 345 4.09 8.15 -14.93
CA SER A 345 4.10 6.89 -14.19
C SER A 345 2.87 6.73 -13.28
N GLN A 346 1.64 6.91 -13.77
CA GLN A 346 0.42 6.88 -12.97
C GLN A 346 -0.69 6.04 -13.63
N VAL A 347 -1.29 5.15 -12.86
CA VAL A 347 -2.45 4.34 -13.25
C VAL A 347 -3.68 4.89 -12.53
N CYS A 348 -4.70 5.27 -13.30
CA CYS A 348 -6.00 5.65 -12.75
C CYS A 348 -6.78 4.40 -12.38
N TYR A 349 -7.50 4.40 -11.27
CA TYR A 349 -8.38 3.30 -10.90
C TYR A 349 -9.77 3.79 -10.49
N SER A 350 -10.77 2.94 -10.71
CA SER A 350 -12.10 3.09 -10.16
C SER A 350 -12.62 1.75 -9.64
N LEU A 351 -13.14 1.76 -8.42
CA LEU A 351 -13.79 0.62 -7.79
C LEU A 351 -15.28 0.70 -8.10
N HIS A 352 -15.88 -0.41 -8.49
CA HIS A 352 -17.28 -0.51 -8.89
C HIS A 352 -17.98 -1.61 -8.10
N ASP A 353 -19.27 -1.40 -7.83
CA ASP A 353 -20.14 -2.46 -7.35
C ASP A 353 -20.34 -3.50 -8.45
N ALA A 354 -20.13 -4.78 -8.15
CA ALA A 354 -20.22 -5.87 -9.12
C ALA A 354 -21.65 -6.17 -9.56
N GLN A 355 -22.66 -5.83 -8.75
CA GLN A 355 -24.06 -6.07 -9.07
C GLN A 355 -24.63 -4.95 -9.95
N PHE A 356 -24.32 -3.70 -9.62
CA PHE A 356 -24.90 -2.51 -10.25
C PHE A 356 -23.96 -1.77 -11.20
N GLY A 357 -22.65 -2.04 -11.15
CA GLY A 357 -21.63 -1.35 -11.94
C GLY A 357 -21.36 0.10 -11.53
N CYS A 358 -21.95 0.56 -10.42
CA CYS A 358 -21.82 1.95 -9.99
C CYS A 358 -20.45 2.22 -9.35
N PRO A 359 -19.80 3.37 -9.62
CA PRO A 359 -18.50 3.69 -9.06
C PRO A 359 -18.59 3.99 -7.55
N LEU A 360 -17.81 3.24 -6.77
CA LEU A 360 -17.69 3.29 -5.31
C LEU A 360 -16.49 4.11 -4.84
N SER A 361 -15.39 4.11 -5.59
CA SER A 361 -14.25 5.00 -5.35
C SER A 361 -13.43 5.14 -6.63
N SER A 362 -12.60 6.16 -6.70
CA SER A 362 -11.62 6.32 -7.77
C SER A 362 -10.41 7.04 -7.24
N GLY A 363 -9.28 6.89 -7.92
CA GLY A 363 -8.03 7.55 -7.57
C GLY A 363 -6.95 7.26 -8.60
N THR A 364 -5.72 7.65 -8.28
CA THR A 364 -4.54 7.37 -9.10
C THR A 364 -3.47 6.70 -8.23
N VAL A 365 -2.64 5.86 -8.85
CA VAL A 365 -1.51 5.20 -8.18
C VAL A 365 -0.28 5.38 -9.04
N GLU A 366 0.82 5.84 -8.43
CA GLU A 366 2.09 5.95 -9.14
C GLU A 366 2.72 4.57 -9.32
N VAL A 367 3.20 4.27 -10.53
CA VAL A 367 3.80 2.99 -10.91
C VAL A 367 5.11 3.25 -11.63
N ASP A 368 6.20 2.61 -11.20
CA ASP A 368 7.52 2.72 -11.83
C ASP A 368 7.60 2.00 -13.19
N ALA A 369 6.79 2.46 -14.16
CA ALA A 369 6.73 1.96 -15.53
C ALA A 369 6.32 3.08 -16.51
N PRO A 370 7.04 3.26 -17.64
CA PRO A 370 6.63 4.19 -18.69
C PRO A 370 5.43 3.63 -19.48
N LEU A 371 4.21 3.84 -18.98
CA LEU A 371 2.96 3.25 -19.47
C LEU A 371 2.68 3.52 -20.95
N LEU A 372 3.09 4.69 -21.46
CA LEU A 372 2.90 5.11 -22.86
C LEU A 372 3.62 4.20 -23.87
N SER A 373 4.68 3.52 -23.43
CA SER A 373 5.52 2.68 -24.30
C SER A 373 5.13 1.19 -24.33
N LEU A 374 4.28 0.76 -23.39
CA LEU A 374 3.89 -0.64 -23.29
C LEU A 374 3.04 -1.04 -24.50
N ASP A 375 2.87 -2.32 -24.81
CA ASP A 375 1.80 -2.79 -25.69
C ASP A 375 0.62 -3.28 -24.83
N ALA A 376 -0.62 -3.13 -25.29
CA ALA A 376 -1.80 -3.61 -24.57
C ALA A 376 -1.73 -5.12 -24.30
N THR A 377 -1.07 -5.88 -25.17
CA THR A 377 -0.83 -7.33 -24.99
C THR A 377 0.11 -7.65 -23.82
N GLN A 378 0.92 -6.67 -23.41
CA GLN A 378 1.86 -6.80 -22.30
C GLN A 378 1.26 -6.34 -20.96
N CYS A 379 0.04 -5.79 -20.98
CA CYS A 379 -0.69 -5.37 -19.79
C CYS A 379 -1.74 -6.41 -19.43
N ALA A 380 -1.68 -6.95 -18.22
CA ALA A 380 -2.69 -7.90 -17.74
C ALA A 380 -2.79 -7.88 -16.21
N VAL A 381 -4.00 -8.02 -15.68
CA VAL A 381 -4.18 -8.44 -14.28
C VAL A 381 -3.86 -9.93 -14.24
N VAL A 382 -2.85 -10.29 -13.46
CA VAL A 382 -2.39 -11.69 -13.37
C VAL A 382 -2.95 -12.38 -12.13
N ALA A 383 -3.18 -11.61 -11.06
CA ALA A 383 -3.91 -12.08 -9.90
C ALA A 383 -4.60 -10.91 -9.19
N ALA A 384 -5.67 -11.20 -8.46
CA ALA A 384 -6.36 -10.24 -7.62
C ALA A 384 -6.81 -10.91 -6.32
N GLY A 385 -6.68 -10.18 -5.22
CA GLY A 385 -7.14 -10.56 -3.90
C GLY A 385 -7.72 -9.35 -3.17
N PRO A 386 -8.27 -9.57 -1.96
CA PRO A 386 -8.95 -8.52 -1.20
C PRO A 386 -8.03 -7.37 -0.78
N GLU A 387 -6.74 -7.65 -0.61
CA GLU A 387 -5.74 -6.67 -0.12
C GLU A 387 -4.82 -6.14 -1.23
N ALA A 388 -4.71 -6.88 -2.35
CA ALA A 388 -3.68 -6.65 -3.36
C ALA A 388 -4.10 -7.14 -4.74
N ILE A 389 -3.74 -6.38 -5.76
CA ILE A 389 -3.94 -6.72 -7.18
C ILE A 389 -2.58 -6.76 -7.84
N ILE A 390 -2.25 -7.89 -8.47
CA ILE A 390 -0.99 -8.11 -9.15
C ILE A 390 -1.20 -7.84 -10.64
N VAL A 391 -0.50 -6.84 -11.16
CA VAL A 391 -0.60 -6.40 -12.55
C VAL A 391 0.75 -6.58 -13.22
N ARG A 392 0.75 -7.21 -14.39
CA ARG A 392 1.89 -7.20 -15.31
C ARG A 392 1.75 -5.98 -16.21
N LEU A 393 2.79 -5.15 -16.22
CA LEU A 393 2.88 -3.96 -17.07
C LEU A 393 4.20 -4.06 -17.85
N GLY A 394 4.12 -4.56 -19.09
CA GLY A 394 5.33 -4.84 -19.86
C GLY A 394 6.03 -6.12 -19.38
N GLY A 395 7.30 -5.98 -19.00
CA GLY A 395 8.11 -7.03 -18.35
C GLY A 395 8.23 -6.87 -16.84
N ALA A 396 7.47 -5.96 -16.24
CA ALA A 396 7.44 -5.71 -14.82
C ALA A 396 6.17 -6.28 -14.17
N VAL A 397 6.30 -6.77 -12.93
CA VAL A 397 5.18 -7.18 -12.09
C VAL A 397 5.03 -6.18 -10.95
N HIS A 398 3.86 -5.57 -10.84
CA HIS A 398 3.52 -4.62 -9.80
C HIS A 398 2.43 -5.19 -8.88
N VAL A 399 2.54 -4.90 -7.59
CA VAL A 399 1.45 -5.09 -6.62
C VAL A 399 0.80 -3.76 -6.37
N LEU A 400 -0.50 -3.67 -6.60
CA LEU A 400 -1.35 -2.54 -6.23
C LEU A 400 -2.09 -2.91 -4.95
N HIS A 401 -1.79 -2.25 -3.84
CA HIS A 401 -2.49 -2.50 -2.58
C HIS A 401 -3.86 -1.82 -2.61
N VAL A 402 -4.92 -2.58 -2.37
CA VAL A 402 -6.31 -2.08 -2.33
C VAL A 402 -6.85 -2.28 -0.92
N GLN A 403 -7.10 -1.19 -0.19
CA GLN A 403 -7.80 -1.29 1.09
C GLN A 403 -9.29 -1.11 0.88
N SER A 404 -10.03 -2.20 0.66
CA SER A 404 -11.50 -2.13 0.64
C SER A 404 -12.03 -1.89 2.05
N GLN A 405 -13.03 -1.02 2.15
CA GLN A 405 -13.71 -0.65 3.37
C GLN A 405 -15.20 -0.73 3.11
N PRO A 406 -16.00 -1.11 4.11
CA PRO A 406 -17.42 -1.31 3.93
C PRO A 406 -18.09 0.01 3.52
N VAL A 407 -18.63 0.03 2.30
CA VAL A 407 -19.43 1.15 1.79
C VAL A 407 -20.75 1.19 2.55
N SER A 408 -21.05 2.32 3.21
CA SER A 408 -22.33 2.48 3.92
C SER A 408 -23.50 2.50 2.92
N LEU A 409 -24.62 1.89 3.29
CA LEU A 409 -25.83 1.82 2.45
C LEU A 409 -26.33 3.23 2.08
N LEU A 410 -26.19 4.20 2.99
CA LEU A 410 -26.47 5.63 2.74
C LEU A 410 -25.60 6.22 1.61
N SER A 411 -24.30 5.91 1.59
CA SER A 411 -23.41 6.39 0.54
C SER A 411 -23.71 5.76 -0.82
N LEU A 412 -24.17 4.51 -0.84
CA LEU A 412 -24.59 3.82 -2.05
C LEU A 412 -25.89 4.41 -2.62
N VAL A 413 -26.90 4.63 -1.77
CA VAL A 413 -28.17 5.27 -2.17
C VAL A 413 -27.94 6.68 -2.71
N ALA A 414 -27.12 7.49 -2.03
CA ALA A 414 -26.77 8.82 -2.50
C ALA A 414 -26.13 8.80 -3.90
N ARG A 415 -25.21 7.86 -4.15
CA ARG A 415 -24.53 7.74 -5.45
C ARG A 415 -25.43 7.18 -6.55
N LEU A 416 -26.26 6.20 -6.25
CA LEU A 416 -27.27 5.68 -7.19
C LEU A 416 -28.25 6.77 -7.62
N SER A 417 -28.64 7.66 -6.69
CA SER A 417 -29.50 8.79 -7.01
C SER A 417 -28.84 9.80 -7.95
N ILE A 418 -27.53 10.04 -7.80
CA ILE A 418 -26.73 10.90 -8.68
C ILE A 418 -26.57 10.25 -10.08
N SER A 419 -26.24 8.96 -10.14
CA SER A 419 -26.11 8.24 -11.42
C SER A 419 -27.44 8.16 -12.18
N ALA A 420 -28.57 7.97 -11.48
CA ALA A 420 -29.89 8.00 -12.10
C ALA A 420 -30.23 9.40 -12.65
N ALA A 421 -29.88 10.48 -11.94
CA ALA A 421 -30.06 11.85 -12.42
C ALA A 421 -29.17 12.16 -13.64
N ALA A 422 -27.92 11.68 -13.65
CA ALA A 422 -27.00 11.82 -14.79
C ALA A 422 -27.48 11.05 -16.03
N ALA A 423 -27.96 9.81 -15.85
CA ALA A 423 -28.53 9.00 -16.92
C ALA A 423 -29.82 9.63 -17.50
N ALA A 424 -30.68 10.20 -16.65
CA ALA A 424 -31.87 10.93 -17.09
C ALA A 424 -31.53 12.19 -17.89
N ALA A 425 -30.48 12.93 -17.49
CA ALA A 425 -29.99 14.10 -18.21
C ALA A 425 -29.35 13.75 -19.57
N ALA A 426 -28.67 12.61 -19.67
CA ALA A 426 -28.11 12.10 -20.92
C ALA A 426 -29.20 11.60 -21.89
N ALA A 427 -30.30 11.04 -21.37
CA ALA A 427 -31.42 10.56 -22.17
C ALA A 427 -32.29 11.69 -22.77
N SER A 428 -32.28 12.90 -22.18
CA SER A 428 -33.12 14.02 -22.63
C SER A 428 -32.52 14.82 -23.81
N GLY A 429 -31.79 14.18 -24.72
CA GLY A 429 -31.04 14.81 -25.83
C GLY A 429 -31.84 15.77 -26.72
N GLN A 430 -32.04 17.01 -26.26
CA GLN A 430 -32.59 18.12 -27.04
C GLN A 430 -31.51 19.18 -27.26
N SER A 431 -30.89 19.09 -28.43
CA SER A 431 -30.00 20.08 -29.01
C SER A 431 -30.80 21.29 -29.53
N LYS A 432 -31.19 22.20 -28.65
CA LYS A 432 -31.44 23.62 -29.00
C LYS A 432 -31.67 24.42 -27.72
N ALA A 433 -30.71 25.27 -27.35
CA ALA A 433 -30.87 26.21 -26.25
C ALA A 433 -31.77 27.38 -26.68
N PRO A 434 -32.89 27.67 -25.99
CA PRO A 434 -33.45 29.00 -25.96
C PRO A 434 -32.86 29.76 -24.76
N LYS A 435 -32.38 30.97 -25.02
CA LYS A 435 -32.07 31.96 -23.98
C LYS A 435 -33.39 32.41 -23.33
N ALA A 436 -33.66 32.00 -22.08
CA ALA A 436 -34.43 32.78 -21.11
C ALA A 436 -34.54 32.08 -19.73
N GLY A 437 -34.19 32.81 -18.67
CA GLY A 437 -34.87 32.78 -17.36
C GLY A 437 -34.75 31.52 -16.50
N GLY A 438 -33.86 31.57 -15.50
CA GLY A 438 -33.86 30.61 -14.40
C GLY A 438 -35.14 30.68 -13.57
N ARG A 439 -36.02 29.68 -13.73
CA ARG A 439 -37.09 29.33 -12.76
C ARG A 439 -37.71 27.94 -12.95
N GLY A 440 -37.19 27.08 -13.84
CA GLY A 440 -37.87 25.84 -14.24
C GLY A 440 -37.54 24.56 -13.46
N VAL A 441 -36.43 24.49 -12.71
CA VAL A 441 -35.98 23.21 -12.10
C VAL A 441 -36.71 22.90 -10.80
N ALA A 442 -37.12 23.92 -10.03
CA ALA A 442 -37.86 23.74 -8.79
C ALA A 442 -39.30 23.22 -9.00
N ALA A 443 -39.92 23.51 -10.15
CA ALA A 443 -41.27 23.04 -10.47
C ALA A 443 -41.29 21.57 -10.93
N ALA A 444 -40.19 21.06 -11.49
CA ALA A 444 -40.08 19.67 -11.94
C ALA A 444 -39.83 18.68 -10.78
N LEU A 445 -39.22 19.14 -9.68
CA LEU A 445 -38.98 18.33 -8.47
C LEU A 445 -40.24 18.13 -7.60
N VAL A 446 -41.27 18.96 -7.77
CA VAL A 446 -42.57 18.84 -7.06
C VAL A 446 -43.51 17.83 -7.76
N ALA A 447 -43.18 17.37 -8.97
CA ALA A 447 -44.02 16.48 -9.78
C ALA A 447 -43.50 15.03 -9.84
N LEU A 448 -42.75 14.57 -8.84
CA LEU A 448 -42.48 13.12 -8.69
C LEU A 448 -43.72 12.44 -8.10
N PRO A 449 -44.19 11.30 -8.68
CA PRO A 449 -45.25 10.52 -8.05
C PRO A 449 -44.79 10.01 -6.68
N ALA A 450 -45.72 9.97 -5.73
CA ALA A 450 -45.45 9.58 -4.34
C ALA A 450 -44.67 8.25 -4.26
N PRO A 451 -43.75 8.09 -3.28
CA PRO A 451 -42.97 6.88 -3.14
C PRO A 451 -43.89 5.67 -2.98
N VAL A 452 -43.59 4.62 -3.75
CA VAL A 452 -44.22 3.31 -3.62
C VAL A 452 -44.11 2.86 -2.17
N ASN A 453 -45.24 2.73 -1.50
CA ASN A 453 -45.34 2.20 -0.14
C ASN A 453 -44.83 0.75 -0.18
N LEU A 454 -43.60 0.52 0.28
CA LEU A 454 -43.08 -0.82 0.48
C LEU A 454 -43.78 -1.40 1.71
N ASP A 455 -44.64 -2.39 1.46
CA ASP A 455 -45.39 -3.11 2.48
C ASP A 455 -44.42 -3.83 3.44
N PRO A 456 -44.34 -3.44 4.72
CA PRO A 456 -43.40 -4.02 5.68
C PRO A 456 -43.71 -5.50 6.00
N GLY A 457 -44.83 -6.04 5.50
CA GLY A 457 -45.18 -7.45 5.63
C GLY A 457 -44.29 -8.42 4.85
N LEU A 458 -43.50 -7.96 3.86
CA LEU A 458 -42.66 -8.84 3.04
C LEU A 458 -41.27 -9.17 3.64
N LEU A 459 -40.93 -8.61 4.80
CA LEU A 459 -39.62 -8.82 5.46
C LEU A 459 -39.68 -9.56 6.80
N SER A 460 -40.83 -10.11 7.21
CA SER A 460 -40.95 -10.90 8.44
C SER A 460 -41.52 -12.31 8.19
N GLY A 461 -40.65 -13.21 7.73
CA GLY A 461 -40.90 -14.65 7.77
C GLY A 461 -40.44 -15.26 9.09
N ALA A 462 -41.14 -14.98 10.19
CA ALA A 462 -41.01 -15.74 11.44
C ALA A 462 -42.36 -15.81 12.17
N THR A 463 -42.79 -17.03 12.47
CA THR A 463 -44.07 -17.41 13.08
C THR A 463 -44.31 -16.86 14.49
N PRO A 464 -45.57 -16.68 14.93
CA PRO A 464 -45.91 -15.92 16.12
C PRO A 464 -45.99 -16.79 17.38
N THR A 465 -45.40 -16.33 18.48
CA THR A 465 -45.90 -16.64 19.83
C THR A 465 -45.70 -15.46 20.79
N ALA A 466 -46.84 -15.01 21.31
CA ALA A 466 -47.08 -14.41 22.64
C ALA A 466 -46.40 -13.09 23.05
N ALA A 467 -47.26 -12.06 23.01
CA ALA A 467 -47.31 -10.83 23.80
C ALA A 467 -46.63 -10.79 25.19
N ALA A 468 -46.04 -9.63 25.53
CA ALA A 468 -46.44 -8.81 26.68
C ALA A 468 -45.68 -7.46 26.77
N ASN A 469 -46.45 -6.37 26.84
CA ASN A 469 -46.30 -5.15 27.64
C ASN A 469 -44.91 -4.61 28.01
N ALA A 470 -44.63 -3.35 27.64
CA ALA A 470 -44.26 -2.30 28.62
C ALA A 470 -44.33 -0.87 28.05
N THR A 471 -45.09 -0.07 28.79
CA THR A 471 -45.31 1.37 28.88
C THR A 471 -44.11 2.33 28.72
N ALA A 472 -44.33 3.35 27.88
CA ALA A 472 -44.14 4.81 28.05
C ALA A 472 -43.12 5.40 29.05
N ALA A 473 -42.24 6.26 28.51
CA ALA A 473 -41.89 7.62 28.98
C ALA A 473 -41.19 8.32 27.78
N GLY A 474 -41.52 9.52 27.31
CA GLY A 474 -41.83 10.75 28.04
C GLY A 474 -40.59 11.64 27.97
N GLY A 475 -40.50 12.51 26.97
CA GLY A 475 -39.37 13.45 26.80
C GLY A 475 -39.51 14.24 25.50
N GLU A 476 -40.06 15.43 25.61
CA GLU A 476 -40.09 16.48 24.58
C GLU A 476 -38.66 16.86 24.20
N ASP A 477 -38.36 16.92 22.91
CA ASP A 477 -37.32 17.79 22.36
C ASP A 477 -37.74 18.18 20.93
N GLU A 478 -37.94 19.49 20.75
CA GLU A 478 -38.13 20.14 19.46
C GLU A 478 -37.03 19.71 18.46
N PRO A 479 -37.37 19.26 17.24
CA PRO A 479 -36.40 19.31 16.17
C PRO A 479 -36.24 20.77 15.76
N ALA A 480 -35.15 21.40 16.17
CA ALA A 480 -34.69 22.62 15.54
C ALA A 480 -34.63 22.38 14.02
N ASP A 481 -35.42 23.14 13.27
CA ASP A 481 -35.41 23.21 11.82
C ASP A 481 -33.99 23.51 11.33
N LEU A 482 -33.25 22.44 11.01
CA LEU A 482 -31.96 22.53 10.36
C LEU A 482 -32.26 22.77 8.88
N VAL A 483 -32.48 24.04 8.55
CA VAL A 483 -32.55 24.54 7.17
C VAL A 483 -31.21 24.23 6.50
N LEU A 484 -31.12 23.06 5.87
CA LEU A 484 -30.04 22.71 4.96
C LEU A 484 -30.17 23.60 3.74
N HIS A 485 -29.31 24.62 3.66
CA HIS A 485 -29.11 25.36 2.42
C HIS A 485 -28.63 24.39 1.33
N PRO A 486 -29.34 24.31 0.18
CA PRO A 486 -28.90 23.47 -0.93
C PRO A 486 -27.60 24.04 -1.51
N VAL A 487 -26.52 23.26 -1.43
CA VAL A 487 -25.29 23.51 -2.17
C VAL A 487 -25.57 23.20 -3.65
N PRO A 488 -25.36 24.13 -4.59
CA PRO A 488 -25.64 23.88 -6.00
C PRO A 488 -24.70 22.81 -6.60
N ALA A 489 -25.25 21.94 -7.45
CA ALA A 489 -24.61 20.79 -8.10
C ALA A 489 -23.56 21.13 -9.20
N ALA A 490 -22.76 22.18 -9.00
CA ALA A 490 -21.70 22.60 -9.93
C ALA A 490 -20.32 22.73 -9.26
N SER A 491 -20.08 22.02 -8.15
CA SER A 491 -18.96 22.31 -7.24
C SER A 491 -17.66 21.54 -7.49
N VAL A 492 -17.65 20.44 -8.26
CA VAL A 492 -16.41 19.64 -8.41
C VAL A 492 -15.44 20.25 -9.44
N SER A 493 -15.93 20.87 -10.52
CA SER A 493 -15.05 21.58 -11.47
C SER A 493 -14.44 22.87 -10.88
N ARG A 494 -15.04 23.45 -9.83
CA ARG A 494 -14.52 24.67 -9.17
C ARG A 494 -13.45 24.39 -8.12
N GLN A 495 -13.30 23.17 -7.62
CA GLN A 495 -12.41 22.90 -6.48
C GLN A 495 -10.93 22.89 -6.88
N GLU A 496 -10.60 22.40 -8.07
CA GLU A 496 -9.26 22.50 -8.66
C GLU A 496 -8.96 23.95 -9.07
N ASP A 497 -9.96 24.67 -9.58
CA ASP A 497 -9.87 26.12 -9.84
C ASP A 497 -9.57 26.91 -8.56
N ILE A 498 -10.22 26.58 -7.44
CA ILE A 498 -9.99 27.26 -6.15
C ILE A 498 -8.57 26.97 -5.64
N CYS A 499 -8.11 25.72 -5.68
CA CYS A 499 -6.76 25.39 -5.24
C CYS A 499 -5.71 26.12 -6.08
N SER A 500 -5.85 26.07 -7.41
CA SER A 500 -4.95 26.73 -8.34
C SER A 500 -4.98 28.25 -8.15
N SER A 501 -6.17 28.83 -7.98
CA SER A 501 -6.34 30.25 -7.70
C SER A 501 -5.71 30.68 -6.37
N LEU A 502 -5.85 29.88 -5.31
CA LEU A 502 -5.19 30.17 -4.02
C LEU A 502 -3.67 30.07 -4.13
N VAL A 503 -3.15 29.09 -4.87
CA VAL A 503 -1.71 28.96 -5.14
C VAL A 503 -1.21 30.16 -5.94
N ASP A 504 -1.92 30.56 -7.00
CA ASP A 504 -1.56 31.72 -7.82
C ASP A 504 -1.61 33.02 -7.00
N GLN A 505 -2.65 33.22 -6.21
CA GLN A 505 -2.79 34.41 -5.36
C GLN A 505 -1.72 34.47 -4.25
N LEU A 506 -1.41 33.36 -3.59
CA LEU A 506 -0.38 33.31 -2.56
C LEU A 506 1.04 33.41 -3.16
N SER A 507 1.29 32.82 -4.32
CA SER A 507 2.58 32.90 -5.01
C SER A 507 2.86 34.27 -5.64
N ALA A 508 1.83 35.03 -5.99
CA ALA A 508 1.96 36.41 -6.46
C ALA A 508 2.44 37.39 -5.38
N VAL A 509 2.31 37.02 -4.10
CA VAL A 509 2.82 37.82 -2.98
C VAL A 509 4.31 37.53 -2.80
N ALA A 510 5.15 38.44 -3.27
CA ALA A 510 6.59 38.30 -3.13
C ALA A 510 7.01 38.42 -1.64
N PRO A 511 7.75 37.45 -1.08
CA PRO A 511 8.35 37.61 0.25
C PRO A 511 9.30 38.82 0.24
N PRO A 512 9.32 39.66 1.30
CA PRO A 512 8.77 39.42 2.65
C PRO A 512 7.35 39.97 2.90
N ALA A 513 6.60 40.39 1.87
CA ALA A 513 5.28 40.97 2.07
C ALA A 513 4.29 39.93 2.60
N ALA A 514 3.49 40.31 3.60
CA ALA A 514 2.43 39.45 4.14
C ALA A 514 1.22 39.46 3.20
N PRO A 515 0.65 38.29 2.83
CA PRO A 515 -0.61 38.22 2.10
C PRO A 515 -1.77 38.79 2.95
N SER A 516 -2.88 39.13 2.29
CA SER A 516 -4.05 39.66 3.00
C SER A 516 -4.65 38.62 3.94
N GLN A 517 -5.19 39.09 5.07
CA GLN A 517 -5.80 38.21 6.08
C GLN A 517 -6.90 37.32 5.49
N ALA A 518 -7.76 37.90 4.64
CA ALA A 518 -8.84 37.17 4.01
C ALA A 518 -8.35 36.03 3.10
N LEU A 519 -7.19 36.22 2.42
CA LEU A 519 -6.58 35.18 1.59
C LEU A 519 -6.03 34.04 2.45
N LEU A 520 -5.36 34.38 3.56
CA LEU A 520 -4.84 33.40 4.51
C LEU A 520 -5.96 32.60 5.18
N ASP A 521 -7.01 33.28 5.66
CA ASP A 521 -8.17 32.62 6.27
C ASP A 521 -8.88 31.70 5.26
N SER A 522 -8.98 32.13 3.99
CA SER A 522 -9.53 31.31 2.91
C SER A 522 -8.68 30.07 2.64
N ALA A 523 -7.34 30.22 2.61
CA ALA A 523 -6.42 29.12 2.41
C ALA A 523 -6.43 28.13 3.58
N VAL A 524 -6.38 28.61 4.82
CA VAL A 524 -6.46 27.77 6.04
C VAL A 524 -7.80 27.05 6.10
N SER A 525 -8.91 27.75 5.84
CA SER A 525 -10.24 27.15 5.77
C SER A 525 -10.32 26.07 4.70
N TYR A 526 -9.82 26.35 3.50
CA TYR A 526 -9.77 25.38 2.41
C TYR A 526 -8.92 24.15 2.75
N ILE A 527 -7.72 24.34 3.31
CA ILE A 527 -6.82 23.25 3.75
C ILE A 527 -7.51 22.40 4.83
N SER A 528 -8.10 23.04 5.84
CA SER A 528 -8.80 22.35 6.92
C SER A 528 -10.00 21.56 6.41
N GLY A 529 -10.79 22.14 5.49
CA GLY A 529 -11.90 21.46 4.83
C GLY A 529 -11.44 20.27 4.03
N ARG A 530 -10.38 20.40 3.22
CA ARG A 530 -9.82 19.26 2.47
C ARG A 530 -9.36 18.13 3.39
N ARG A 531 -8.68 18.46 4.49
CA ARG A 531 -8.22 17.48 5.49
C ARG A 531 -9.39 16.80 6.20
N GLN A 532 -10.42 17.55 6.60
CA GLN A 532 -11.65 17.00 7.19
C GLN A 532 -12.37 16.05 6.24
N HIS A 533 -12.26 16.27 4.93
CA HIS A 533 -12.80 15.40 3.88
C HIS A 533 -11.83 14.31 3.41
N GLY A 534 -10.69 14.11 4.09
CA GLY A 534 -9.70 13.07 3.72
C GLY A 534 -9.01 13.29 2.37
N MET A 535 -9.10 14.50 1.81
CA MET A 535 -8.48 14.84 0.54
C MET A 535 -7.02 15.29 0.74
N ALA A 536 -6.14 14.87 -0.16
CA ALA A 536 -4.76 15.35 -0.19
C ALA A 536 -4.74 16.86 -0.46
N VAL A 537 -3.89 17.57 0.27
CA VAL A 537 -3.65 19.01 0.08
C VAL A 537 -2.31 19.16 -0.65
N PRO A 538 -2.25 19.90 -1.77
CA PRO A 538 -0.99 20.11 -2.47
C PRO A 538 0.09 20.69 -1.55
N PRO A 539 1.32 20.13 -1.54
CA PRO A 539 2.39 20.58 -0.66
C PRO A 539 2.78 22.04 -0.91
N GLN A 540 2.65 22.51 -2.14
CA GLN A 540 2.86 23.91 -2.51
C GLN A 540 1.90 24.85 -1.79
N LEU A 541 0.61 24.49 -1.71
CA LEU A 541 -0.39 25.29 -0.99
C LEU A 541 -0.10 25.32 0.51
N LEU A 542 0.27 24.17 1.11
CA LEU A 542 0.69 24.11 2.52
C LEU A 542 1.89 25.02 2.78
N SER A 543 2.89 24.96 1.90
CA SER A 543 4.14 25.69 2.02
C SER A 543 3.97 27.20 1.86
N LEU A 544 3.18 27.63 0.86
CA LEU A 544 2.85 29.04 0.66
C LEU A 544 1.97 29.59 1.79
N THR A 545 1.02 28.81 2.28
CA THR A 545 0.18 29.22 3.41
C THR A 545 1.02 29.36 4.68
N ALA A 546 1.91 28.40 4.97
CA ALA A 546 2.81 28.46 6.11
C ALA A 546 3.73 29.70 6.07
N ARG A 547 4.31 30.00 4.90
CA ARG A 547 5.11 31.21 4.67
C ARG A 547 4.29 32.48 4.85
N GLY A 548 3.09 32.53 4.28
CA GLY A 548 2.18 33.67 4.41
C GLY A 548 1.76 33.93 5.86
N LEU A 549 1.42 32.88 6.62
CA LEU A 549 1.09 32.98 8.05
C LEU A 549 2.28 33.46 8.88
N ALA A 550 3.49 32.98 8.59
CA ALA A 550 4.72 33.42 9.26
C ALA A 550 5.04 34.89 8.95
N ALA A 551 4.93 35.32 7.69
CA ALA A 551 5.11 36.71 7.29
C ALA A 551 4.08 37.64 7.94
N ALA A 552 2.84 37.18 8.09
CA ALA A 552 1.77 37.88 8.79
C ALA A 552 1.82 37.76 10.32
N LYS A 553 2.82 37.05 10.88
CA LYS A 553 3.00 36.78 12.32
C LYS A 553 1.79 36.12 12.99
N GLN A 554 1.09 35.25 12.28
CA GLN A 554 -0.11 34.54 12.75
C GLN A 554 0.23 33.20 13.37
N TRP A 555 0.99 33.22 14.47
CA TRP A 555 1.59 32.02 15.07
C TRP A 555 0.57 30.98 15.54
N SER A 556 -0.61 31.40 16.00
CA SER A 556 -1.69 30.50 16.41
C SER A 556 -2.28 29.74 15.22
N GLN A 557 -2.55 30.42 14.11
CA GLN A 557 -3.02 29.79 12.87
C GLN A 557 -1.92 28.91 12.25
N LEU A 558 -0.66 29.33 12.31
CA LEU A 558 0.47 28.50 11.87
C LEU A 558 0.57 27.23 12.72
N SER A 559 0.39 27.31 14.04
CA SER A 559 0.33 26.15 14.93
C SER A 559 -0.78 25.18 14.53
N ALA A 560 -1.98 25.70 14.26
CA ALA A 560 -3.13 24.90 13.82
C ALA A 560 -2.86 24.25 12.47
N LEU A 561 -2.29 24.98 11.51
CA LEU A 561 -1.88 24.45 10.22
C LEU A 561 -0.86 23.32 10.38
N LEU A 562 0.22 23.56 11.12
CA LEU A 562 1.28 22.57 11.36
C LEU A 562 0.74 21.31 12.03
N SER A 563 -0.27 21.38 12.90
CA SER A 563 -0.92 20.20 13.48
C SER A 563 -1.57 19.30 12.41
N MET A 564 -2.02 19.85 11.29
CA MET A 564 -2.66 19.13 10.18
C MET A 564 -1.66 18.66 9.09
N VAL A 565 -0.41 19.11 9.13
CA VAL A 565 0.60 18.80 8.11
C VAL A 565 1.33 17.50 8.47
N PRO A 566 1.44 16.52 7.57
CA PRO A 566 2.22 15.32 7.82
C PRO A 566 3.73 15.64 7.93
N PRO A 567 4.54 14.75 8.53
CA PRO A 567 5.99 14.89 8.50
C PRO A 567 6.50 15.00 7.05
N GLY A 568 7.45 15.90 6.79
CA GLY A 568 7.93 16.20 5.42
C GLY A 568 6.90 16.85 4.48
N GLY A 569 5.78 17.39 5.00
CA GLY A 569 4.74 17.98 4.17
C GLY A 569 4.99 19.42 3.68
N LEU A 570 6.06 20.08 4.14
CA LEU A 570 6.42 21.46 3.77
C LEU A 570 7.72 21.48 2.95
N CYS A 571 7.62 21.96 1.71
CA CYS A 571 8.74 22.07 0.79
C CYS A 571 9.20 23.53 0.69
N GLY A 572 10.50 23.78 0.89
CA GLY A 572 11.09 25.11 0.75
C GLY A 572 10.57 26.16 1.75
N CYS A 573 10.29 25.75 2.99
CA CYS A 573 9.81 26.63 4.08
C CYS A 573 10.87 26.91 5.15
N SER A 574 12.15 26.92 4.77
CA SER A 574 13.27 27.12 5.71
C SER A 574 13.33 28.55 6.27
N ASP A 575 12.77 29.51 5.55
CA ASP A 575 12.55 30.89 5.99
C ASP A 575 11.56 30.99 7.17
N VAL A 576 10.54 30.13 7.20
CA VAL A 576 9.59 30.04 8.32
C VAL A 576 10.30 29.66 9.62
N LEU A 577 11.29 28.76 9.54
CA LEU A 577 12.11 28.37 10.69
C LEU A 577 12.85 29.57 11.29
N LEU A 578 13.45 30.39 10.43
CA LEU A 578 14.12 31.62 10.86
C LEU A 578 13.14 32.62 11.48
N ALA A 579 11.97 32.83 10.86
CA ALA A 579 10.95 33.73 11.36
C ALA A 579 10.48 33.33 12.78
N VAL A 580 10.22 32.04 12.99
CA VAL A 580 9.82 31.48 14.29
C VAL A 580 10.89 31.73 15.36
N VAL A 581 12.17 31.52 15.02
CA VAL A 581 13.29 31.76 15.96
C VAL A 581 13.46 33.25 16.28
N SER A 582 13.37 34.11 15.26
CA SER A 582 13.53 35.57 15.43
C SER A 582 12.42 36.19 16.26
N GLU A 583 11.20 35.67 16.17
CA GLU A 583 10.02 36.16 16.89
C GLU A 583 9.79 35.41 18.22
N HIS A 584 10.70 34.49 18.56
CA HIS A 584 10.75 33.76 19.83
C HIS A 584 9.55 32.81 20.06
N GLU A 585 8.95 32.30 18.98
CA GLU A 585 7.80 31.38 19.00
C GLU A 585 8.24 29.91 19.12
N TYR A 586 9.02 29.63 20.15
CA TYR A 586 9.75 28.37 20.29
C TYR A 586 8.87 27.11 20.41
N SER A 587 7.59 27.24 20.78
CA SER A 587 6.63 26.14 20.82
C SER A 587 6.40 25.49 19.44
N LEU A 588 6.62 26.24 18.36
CA LEU A 588 6.41 25.75 17.00
C LEU A 588 7.61 24.95 16.46
N LEU A 589 8.79 25.07 17.08
CA LEU A 589 10.03 24.50 16.54
C LEU A 589 9.97 22.98 16.35
N SER A 590 9.48 22.24 17.36
CA SER A 590 9.44 20.77 17.28
C SER A 590 8.51 20.30 16.15
N ARG A 591 7.32 20.89 16.04
CA ARG A 591 6.37 20.53 14.98
C ARG A 591 6.88 20.96 13.60
N LEU A 592 7.40 22.19 13.48
CA LEU A 592 7.95 22.69 12.23
C LEU A 592 9.12 21.82 11.74
N ALA A 593 10.03 21.44 12.63
CA ALA A 593 11.15 20.55 12.33
C ALA A 593 10.70 19.21 11.75
N THR A 594 9.59 18.62 12.26
CA THR A 594 9.04 17.38 11.68
C THR A 594 8.36 17.59 10.33
N CYS A 595 7.77 18.76 10.08
CA CYS A 595 7.01 19.03 8.86
C CYS A 595 7.88 19.48 7.68
N LEU A 596 9.12 19.93 7.91
CA LEU A 596 10.04 20.32 6.85
C LEU A 596 10.61 19.09 6.15
N ASP A 597 10.49 19.05 4.82
CA ASP A 597 11.04 17.97 3.98
C ASP A 597 12.55 18.18 3.74
N GLU A 598 12.89 19.38 3.26
CA GLU A 598 14.26 19.82 3.05
C GLU A 598 14.49 21.14 3.80
N VAL A 599 15.57 21.21 4.57
CA VAL A 599 15.98 22.42 5.27
C VAL A 599 17.23 22.99 4.62
N ASP A 600 17.11 24.24 4.15
CA ASP A 600 18.22 25.02 3.64
C ASP A 600 19.31 25.13 4.72
N PRO A 601 20.53 24.62 4.46
CA PRO A 601 21.64 24.65 5.41
C PRO A 601 21.96 26.04 5.94
N GLU A 602 21.81 27.08 5.11
CA GLU A 602 22.09 28.45 5.53
C GLU A 602 21.05 28.97 6.53
N ALA A 603 19.77 28.69 6.28
CA ALA A 603 18.69 29.01 7.18
C ALA A 603 18.80 28.24 8.51
N LEU A 604 19.14 26.95 8.47
CA LEU A 604 19.35 26.14 9.67
C LEU A 604 20.49 26.68 10.54
N VAL A 605 21.65 26.96 9.94
CA VAL A 605 22.80 27.50 10.68
C VAL A 605 22.53 28.92 11.20
N SER A 606 21.77 29.72 10.46
CA SER A 606 21.34 31.05 10.92
C SER A 606 20.38 30.96 12.12
N ALA A 607 19.44 29.99 12.11
CA ALA A 607 18.57 29.69 13.25
C ALA A 607 19.38 29.21 14.46
N LEU A 608 20.34 28.30 14.25
CA LEU A 608 21.26 27.83 15.28
C LEU A 608 22.06 28.99 15.88
N GLN A 609 22.61 29.89 15.07
CA GLN A 609 23.37 31.05 15.53
C GLN A 609 22.52 31.97 16.44
N GLN A 610 21.23 32.18 16.11
CA GLN A 610 20.31 32.97 16.94
C GLN A 610 19.95 32.27 18.25
N LEU A 611 19.69 30.96 18.23
CA LEU A 611 19.43 30.20 19.46
C LEU A 611 20.68 30.09 20.34
N LEU A 612 21.86 30.02 19.72
CA LEU A 612 23.16 30.04 20.37
C LEU A 612 23.63 31.47 20.73
N ALA A 613 22.83 32.50 20.50
CA ALA A 613 23.14 33.81 21.04
C ALA A 613 22.95 33.83 22.58
N PRO A 614 23.71 34.67 23.31
CA PRO A 614 23.48 34.92 24.72
C PRO A 614 22.00 35.25 25.00
N THR A 615 21.48 34.76 26.12
CA THR A 615 20.10 35.03 26.52
C THR A 615 19.95 36.51 26.83
N THR A 616 19.02 37.18 26.17
CA THR A 616 18.69 38.58 26.42
C THR A 616 17.44 38.66 27.29
N ARG A 617 17.20 39.83 27.88
CA ARG A 617 15.96 40.06 28.65
C ARG A 617 14.70 39.85 27.80
N ALA A 618 14.78 40.12 26.50
CA ALA A 618 13.67 40.00 25.56
C ALA A 618 13.26 38.54 25.30
N ASN A 619 14.21 37.61 25.19
CA ASN A 619 13.91 36.21 24.87
C ASN A 619 13.87 35.28 26.09
N LEU A 620 14.37 35.72 27.26
CA LEU A 620 14.43 34.89 28.47
C LEU A 620 13.08 34.27 28.83
N THR A 621 12.01 35.05 28.82
CA THR A 621 10.65 34.61 29.19
C THR A 621 10.13 33.55 28.22
N ALA A 622 10.32 33.75 26.91
CA ALA A 622 9.92 32.79 25.89
C ALA A 622 10.70 31.47 26.02
N ARG A 623 12.02 31.54 26.24
CA ARG A 623 12.85 30.34 26.45
C ARG A 623 12.45 29.58 27.71
N GLN A 624 12.20 30.28 28.82
CA GLN A 624 11.74 29.68 30.07
C GLN A 624 10.38 29.03 29.92
N ARG A 625 9.43 29.68 29.23
CA ARG A 625 8.10 29.12 28.96
C ARG A 625 8.19 27.83 28.16
N HIS A 626 8.99 27.81 27.09
CA HIS A 626 9.20 26.60 26.29
C HIS A 626 9.84 25.47 27.13
N TYR A 627 10.88 25.78 27.90
CA TYR A 627 11.52 24.82 28.79
C TYR A 627 10.56 24.24 29.83
N GLN A 628 9.74 25.08 30.46
CA GLN A 628 8.71 24.65 31.41
C GLN A 628 7.65 23.77 30.76
N SER A 629 7.22 24.11 29.54
CA SER A 629 6.29 23.28 28.76
C SER A 629 6.88 21.90 28.48
N LEU A 630 8.14 21.84 28.04
CA LEU A 630 8.81 20.57 27.76
C LEU A 630 9.02 19.75 29.05
N ARG A 631 9.38 20.41 30.14
CA ARG A 631 9.53 19.79 31.45
C ARG A 631 8.21 19.20 31.96
N ALA A 632 7.11 19.95 31.85
CA ALA A 632 5.78 19.46 32.22
C ALA A 632 5.38 18.23 31.37
N ALA A 633 5.66 18.25 30.07
CA ALA A 633 5.41 17.10 29.19
C ALA A 633 6.27 15.88 29.60
N ALA A 634 7.53 16.09 29.96
CA ALA A 634 8.40 15.02 30.45
C ALA A 634 7.94 14.43 31.78
N GLU A 635 7.59 15.29 32.75
CA GLU A 635 7.04 14.89 34.04
C GLU A 635 5.72 14.10 33.89
N ALA A 636 4.86 14.50 32.94
CA ALA A 636 3.65 13.75 32.62
C ALA A 636 3.94 12.34 32.08
N ARG A 637 4.95 12.17 31.22
CA ARG A 637 5.35 10.84 30.71
C ARG A 637 5.97 9.95 31.78
N VAL A 638 6.74 10.52 32.70
CA VAL A 638 7.25 9.80 33.87
C VAL A 638 6.08 9.32 34.75
N ALA A 639 5.11 10.19 35.02
CA ALA A 639 3.92 9.81 35.78
C ALA A 639 3.09 8.72 35.08
N GLU A 640 2.91 8.77 33.76
CA GLU A 640 2.25 7.71 32.97
C GLU A 640 2.99 6.36 33.10
N ALA A 641 4.32 6.37 33.04
CA ALA A 641 5.14 5.16 33.18
C ALA A 641 5.08 4.57 34.60
N GLU A 642 5.08 5.42 35.64
CA GLU A 642 4.90 5.00 37.02
C GLU A 642 3.52 4.38 37.26
N GLN A 643 2.47 4.97 36.68
CA GLN A 643 1.11 4.41 36.74
C GLN A 643 1.01 3.06 36.01
N ALA A 644 1.63 2.92 34.84
CA ALA A 644 1.69 1.66 34.11
C ALA A 644 2.44 0.58 34.90
N ALA A 645 3.57 0.93 35.52
CA ALA A 645 4.34 0.01 36.37
C ALA A 645 3.55 -0.40 37.64
N ALA A 646 2.85 0.53 38.28
CA ALA A 646 2.00 0.23 39.43
C ALA A 646 0.82 -0.69 39.06
N ALA A 647 0.19 -0.45 37.90
CA ALA A 647 -0.87 -1.31 37.39
C ALA A 647 -0.37 -2.73 37.09
N GLN A 648 0.83 -2.87 36.53
CA GLN A 648 1.47 -4.18 36.33
C GLN A 648 1.74 -4.90 37.66
N GLN A 649 2.26 -4.20 38.68
CA GLN A 649 2.51 -4.79 40.00
C GLN A 649 1.21 -5.22 40.70
N ALA A 650 0.14 -4.43 40.56
CA ALA A 650 -1.17 -4.77 41.09
C ALA A 650 -1.77 -6.00 40.40
N ALA A 651 -1.62 -6.13 39.08
CA ALA A 651 -2.07 -7.30 38.33
C ALA A 651 -1.34 -8.58 38.76
N VAL A 652 -0.02 -8.50 39.02
CA VAL A 652 0.76 -9.64 39.55
C VAL A 652 0.29 -10.05 40.94
N HIS A 653 -0.06 -9.10 41.81
CA HIS A 653 -0.59 -9.41 43.15
C HIS A 653 -2.00 -10.01 43.11
N GLN A 654 -2.87 -9.55 42.21
CA GLN A 654 -4.25 -10.07 42.09
C GLN A 654 -4.32 -11.47 41.50
N GLN A 655 -3.32 -11.90 40.71
CA GLN A 655 -3.26 -13.26 40.18
C GLN A 655 -2.89 -14.33 41.23
N HIS A 656 -2.61 -13.96 42.50
CA HIS A 656 -2.03 -14.89 43.47
C HIS A 656 -2.81 -15.36 44.73
N PRO A 657 -4.11 -15.11 45.00
CA PRO A 657 -4.69 -15.56 46.27
C PRO A 657 -5.47 -16.90 46.27
N SER A 658 -5.61 -17.64 45.16
CA SER A 658 -6.44 -18.88 45.18
C SER A 658 -5.91 -20.05 44.34
N ARG A 659 -4.65 -20.45 44.53
CA ARG A 659 -4.19 -21.76 44.10
C ARG A 659 -4.18 -22.71 45.29
N THR A 660 -5.33 -23.34 45.54
CA THR A 660 -5.42 -24.49 46.44
C THR A 660 -4.50 -25.61 45.93
N PRO A 661 -3.75 -26.30 46.80
CA PRO A 661 -2.85 -27.35 46.41
C PRO A 661 -3.67 -28.62 46.12
N ARG A 662 -4.22 -28.76 44.91
CA ARG A 662 -4.83 -30.00 44.47
C ARG A 662 -3.87 -30.73 43.53
N ALA A 663 -3.36 -31.84 44.04
CA ALA A 663 -2.50 -32.76 43.33
C ALA A 663 -3.20 -33.29 42.06
N SER A 664 -2.71 -32.90 40.89
CA SER A 664 -2.89 -33.66 39.66
C SER A 664 -1.59 -33.67 38.86
N ARG A 665 -0.97 -34.84 38.85
CA ARG A 665 0.13 -35.23 37.96
C ARG A 665 -0.37 -35.29 36.52
N GLY A 666 0.42 -34.75 35.60
CA GLY A 666 0.26 -34.85 34.13
C GLY A 666 -0.33 -33.56 33.54
N GLY A 667 0.24 -32.88 32.56
CA GLY A 667 1.35 -33.15 31.65
C GLY A 667 1.05 -32.36 30.35
N GLY A 668 2.02 -31.59 29.85
CA GLY A 668 1.93 -30.76 28.62
C GLY A 668 1.44 -29.34 28.91
N GLY A 669 2.21 -28.26 28.75
CA GLY A 669 3.14 -27.95 27.65
C GLY A 669 2.64 -26.72 26.87
N GLY A 670 2.00 -25.75 27.54
CA GLY A 670 1.50 -24.53 26.92
C GLY A 670 2.54 -23.42 26.92
N HIS A 671 3.24 -23.24 25.81
CA HIS A 671 3.88 -21.97 25.46
C HIS A 671 2.76 -21.09 24.87
N GLY A 672 2.33 -20.02 25.52
CA GLY A 672 3.16 -18.85 25.79
C GLY A 672 2.68 -17.72 24.88
N SER A 673 1.38 -17.41 24.90
CA SER A 673 0.86 -16.18 24.32
C SER A 673 1.48 -15.03 25.11
N GLY A 674 2.52 -14.41 24.57
CA GLY A 674 3.21 -13.28 25.19
C GLY A 674 2.18 -12.25 25.63
N SER A 675 2.10 -12.01 26.93
CA SER A 675 1.13 -11.08 27.51
C SER A 675 1.41 -9.67 26.96
N PRO A 676 0.50 -9.06 26.18
CA PRO A 676 0.70 -7.72 25.62
C PRO A 676 0.98 -6.65 26.70
N SER A 677 0.57 -6.91 27.94
CA SER A 677 0.77 -6.01 29.08
C SER A 677 2.23 -5.75 29.45
N LEU A 678 3.16 -6.70 29.22
CA LEU A 678 4.59 -6.48 29.54
C LEU A 678 5.27 -5.55 28.53
N ALA A 679 4.89 -5.64 27.25
CA ALA A 679 5.41 -4.79 26.20
C ALA A 679 5.01 -3.32 26.42
N GLU A 680 3.75 -3.08 26.82
CA GLU A 680 3.22 -1.73 27.06
C GLU A 680 3.96 -0.99 28.19
N GLY A 681 4.22 -1.64 29.33
CA GLY A 681 4.96 -0.98 30.42
C GLY A 681 6.43 -0.74 30.09
N SER A 682 7.07 -1.66 29.34
CA SER A 682 8.44 -1.44 28.86
C SER A 682 8.53 -0.25 27.91
N HIS A 683 7.53 -0.07 27.04
CA HIS A 683 7.41 1.06 26.13
C HIS A 683 7.20 2.37 26.90
N ALA A 684 6.26 2.39 27.86
CA ALA A 684 6.02 3.58 28.69
C ALA A 684 7.26 4.02 29.47
N LEU A 685 7.99 3.08 30.07
CA LEU A 685 9.26 3.35 30.75
C LEU A 685 10.30 3.94 29.79
N ALA A 686 10.43 3.39 28.59
CA ALA A 686 11.37 3.88 27.59
C ALA A 686 11.01 5.31 27.11
N VAL A 687 9.72 5.62 26.88
CA VAL A 687 9.26 6.99 26.60
C VAL A 687 9.61 7.93 27.75
N ALA A 688 9.36 7.53 29.00
CA ALA A 688 9.66 8.34 30.18
C ALA A 688 11.16 8.61 30.34
N GLN A 689 12.01 7.60 30.12
CA GLN A 689 13.48 7.77 30.12
C GLN A 689 13.95 8.76 29.06
N CYS A 690 13.43 8.65 27.84
CA CYS A 690 13.70 9.61 26.76
C CYS A 690 13.24 11.02 27.12
N ALA A 691 12.05 11.16 27.70
CA ALA A 691 11.49 12.45 28.07
C ALA A 691 12.31 13.14 29.17
N ALA A 692 12.68 12.39 30.22
CA ALA A 692 13.57 12.88 31.28
C ALA A 692 14.96 13.22 30.71
N ALA A 693 15.50 12.36 29.84
CA ALA A 693 16.76 12.60 29.16
C ALA A 693 16.72 13.82 28.21
N ALA A 694 15.56 14.25 27.72
CA ALA A 694 15.47 15.50 26.99
C ALA A 694 15.62 16.72 27.92
N VAL A 695 15.16 16.68 29.17
CA VAL A 695 15.10 17.89 30.01
C VAL A 695 16.27 17.99 31.00
N ASP A 696 16.71 16.86 31.57
CA ASP A 696 17.62 16.84 32.71
C ASP A 696 19.04 17.30 32.37
N GLY A 697 19.59 18.28 33.09
CA GLY A 697 20.95 18.77 32.82
C GLY A 697 21.12 19.60 31.54
N PHE A 698 20.03 19.86 30.81
CA PHE A 698 19.98 20.86 29.75
C PHE A 698 19.40 22.17 30.27
N SER A 699 20.02 23.27 29.87
CA SER A 699 19.51 24.63 30.09
C SER A 699 18.35 24.92 29.13
N TYR A 700 17.53 25.91 29.47
CA TYR A 700 16.44 26.38 28.60
C TYR A 700 16.91 26.81 27.20
N ARG A 701 18.19 27.19 27.04
CA ARG A 701 18.76 27.55 25.74
C ARG A 701 19.14 26.30 24.93
N GLU A 702 19.69 25.29 25.59
CA GLU A 702 20.11 24.05 24.96
C GLU A 702 18.94 23.21 24.47
N VAL A 703 17.84 23.20 25.23
CA VAL A 703 16.61 22.48 24.86
C VAL A 703 16.06 22.91 23.49
N LEU A 704 16.20 24.18 23.13
CA LEU A 704 15.75 24.73 21.85
C LEU A 704 16.54 24.19 20.65
N LEU A 705 17.71 23.60 20.89
CA LEU A 705 18.53 23.01 19.84
C LEU A 705 18.03 21.62 19.47
N HIS A 706 17.24 20.95 20.31
CA HIS A 706 16.83 19.57 20.08
C HIS A 706 16.13 19.38 18.73
N PRO A 707 15.11 20.18 18.37
CA PRO A 707 14.43 19.98 17.10
C PRO A 707 15.35 20.21 15.91
N LEU A 708 16.21 21.23 15.97
CA LEU A 708 17.09 21.61 14.86
C LEU A 708 18.13 20.54 14.54
N LEU A 709 18.67 19.87 15.55
CA LEU A 709 19.65 18.81 15.33
C LEU A 709 19.00 17.47 14.98
N ALA A 710 17.71 17.30 15.26
CA ALA A 710 16.96 16.10 14.93
C ALA A 710 16.48 16.06 13.47
N VAL A 711 16.45 17.20 12.78
CA VAL A 711 16.09 17.26 11.34
C VAL A 711 17.13 16.51 10.51
N PRO A 712 16.72 15.70 9.52
CA PRO A 712 17.65 15.13 8.53
C PRO A 712 18.30 16.25 7.70
N VAL A 713 19.62 16.20 7.52
CA VAL A 713 20.37 17.25 6.82
C VAL A 713 21.35 16.67 5.80
N ASP A 714 21.61 17.45 4.74
CA ASP A 714 22.77 17.22 3.86
C ASP A 714 24.05 17.65 4.60
N ALA A 715 24.75 16.66 5.16
CA ALA A 715 25.90 16.88 6.03
C ALA A 715 27.02 17.72 5.38
N PRO A 716 27.48 17.45 4.14
CA PRO A 716 28.39 18.33 3.42
C PRO A 716 27.94 19.80 3.36
N ALA A 717 26.68 20.06 3.01
CA ALA A 717 26.18 21.42 2.85
C ALA A 717 26.06 22.15 4.19
N VAL A 718 25.57 21.47 5.24
CA VAL A 718 25.55 22.00 6.61
C VAL A 718 26.96 22.26 7.14
N GLN A 719 27.92 21.38 6.89
CA GLN A 719 29.31 21.58 7.29
C GLN A 719 29.93 22.84 6.66
N VAL A 720 29.60 23.14 5.40
CA VAL A 720 30.02 24.40 4.74
C VAL A 720 29.36 25.61 5.41
N ALA A 721 28.04 25.55 5.65
CA ALA A 721 27.31 26.63 6.30
C ALA A 721 27.78 26.88 7.74
N LEU A 722 28.13 25.83 8.49
CA LEU A 722 28.63 25.90 9.87
C LEU A 722 29.89 26.77 9.99
N ARG A 723 30.70 26.92 8.94
CA ARG A 723 31.88 27.81 8.96
C ARG A 723 31.53 29.26 9.32
N ARG A 724 30.29 29.69 9.09
CA ARG A 724 29.78 31.03 9.42
C ARG A 724 29.48 31.21 10.93
N LEU A 725 29.46 30.12 11.69
CA LEU A 725 29.15 30.16 13.12
C LEU A 725 30.26 30.89 13.90
N GLY A 726 29.84 31.77 14.81
CA GLY A 726 30.77 32.52 15.68
C GLY A 726 31.45 31.61 16.72
N ALA A 727 32.66 31.94 17.15
CA ALA A 727 33.45 31.08 18.06
C ALA A 727 32.70 30.70 19.35
N GLY A 728 31.99 31.65 19.98
CA GLY A 728 31.20 31.36 21.19
C GLY A 728 29.97 30.49 20.92
N ALA A 729 29.40 30.54 19.71
CA ALA A 729 28.32 29.65 19.31
C ALA A 729 28.86 28.23 19.03
N VAL A 730 30.04 28.10 18.44
CA VAL A 730 30.74 26.81 18.27
C VAL A 730 31.02 26.16 19.62
N GLU A 731 31.56 26.90 20.58
CA GLU A 731 31.84 26.37 21.92
C GLU A 731 30.56 25.91 22.62
N ALA A 732 29.48 26.72 22.55
CA ALA A 732 28.20 26.35 23.12
C ALA A 732 27.56 25.12 22.43
N LEU A 733 27.69 25.00 21.11
CA LEU A 733 27.22 23.84 20.36
C LEU A 733 28.02 22.58 20.74
N LEU A 734 29.35 22.65 20.80
CA LEU A 734 30.19 21.54 21.25
C LEU A 734 29.88 21.14 22.69
N GLY A 735 29.64 22.11 23.58
CA GLY A 735 29.23 21.85 24.96
C GLY A 735 27.89 21.12 25.05
N TYR A 736 26.92 21.52 24.23
CA TYR A 736 25.64 20.84 24.10
C TYR A 736 25.78 19.40 23.55
N LEU A 737 26.56 19.21 22.48
CA LEU A 737 26.83 17.90 21.89
C LEU A 737 27.54 16.97 22.89
N ALA A 738 28.48 17.51 23.68
CA ALA A 738 29.17 16.77 24.74
C ALA A 738 28.21 16.21 25.81
N LYS A 739 27.14 16.94 26.14
CA LYS A 739 26.10 16.47 27.07
C LYS A 739 25.32 15.30 26.50
N TRP A 740 24.91 15.37 25.23
CA TRP A 740 24.22 14.27 24.56
C TRP A 740 25.09 13.02 24.44
N VAL A 741 26.35 13.17 23.99
CA VAL A 741 27.28 12.03 23.91
C VAL A 741 27.44 11.38 25.28
N ARG A 742 27.52 12.17 26.37
CA ARG A 742 27.58 11.62 27.74
C ARG A 742 26.30 10.87 28.13
N LYS A 743 25.12 11.35 27.74
CA LYS A 743 23.84 10.68 28.02
C LYS A 743 23.72 9.35 27.29
N TYR A 744 24.05 9.32 26.00
CA TYR A 744 24.05 8.10 25.20
C TYR A 744 25.13 7.11 25.66
N ALA A 745 26.37 7.57 25.86
CA ALA A 745 27.46 6.70 26.32
C ALA A 745 27.32 6.24 27.79
N GLY A 746 26.60 7.01 28.61
CA GLY A 746 26.37 6.74 30.03
C GLY A 746 25.15 5.88 30.33
N GLY A 747 24.41 5.42 29.31
CA GLY A 747 23.22 4.57 29.48
C GLY A 747 21.98 5.28 30.05
N ALA A 748 21.96 6.61 30.05
CA ALA A 748 20.77 7.37 30.47
C ALA A 748 19.60 7.19 29.49
N ILE A 749 19.91 6.86 28.24
CA ILE A 749 18.95 6.50 27.20
C ILE A 749 19.26 5.04 26.88
N SER A 750 18.37 4.14 27.32
CA SER A 750 18.52 2.71 27.10
C SER A 750 18.42 2.37 25.61
N GLU A 751 19.01 1.25 25.18
CA GLU A 751 18.89 0.76 23.78
C GLU A 751 17.41 0.58 23.39
N THR A 752 16.57 0.18 24.34
CA THR A 752 15.10 0.09 24.18
C THR A 752 14.43 1.43 23.87
N ALA A 753 15.04 2.54 24.29
CA ALA A 753 14.49 3.87 24.08
C ALA A 753 14.83 4.45 22.69
N ALA A 754 15.81 3.87 21.99
CA ALA A 754 16.19 4.26 20.63
C ALA A 754 15.19 3.81 19.55
N SER A 755 14.36 2.79 19.83
CA SER A 755 13.35 2.27 18.90
C SER A 755 11.94 2.83 19.15
N VAL A 756 11.76 3.67 20.15
CA VAL A 756 10.45 4.19 20.56
C VAL A 756 10.10 5.44 19.77
N ALA A 757 8.91 5.46 19.17
CA ALA A 757 8.37 6.64 18.53
C ALA A 757 8.08 7.71 19.58
N LEU A 758 8.89 8.77 19.60
CA LEU A 758 8.74 9.86 20.56
C LEU A 758 7.55 10.75 20.20
N PRO A 759 6.79 11.24 21.20
CA PRO A 759 5.86 12.34 20.99
C PRO A 759 6.59 13.53 20.34
N GLN A 760 5.93 14.19 19.38
CA GLN A 760 6.55 15.27 18.59
C GLN A 760 7.08 16.43 19.44
N GLU A 761 6.48 16.66 20.61
CA GLU A 761 6.92 17.68 21.57
C GLU A 761 8.33 17.37 22.13
N LEU A 762 8.67 16.08 22.25
CA LEU A 762 9.92 15.55 22.79
C LEU A 762 10.92 15.19 21.68
N LEU A 763 10.87 15.89 20.55
CA LEU A 763 11.81 15.68 19.46
C LEU A 763 13.23 16.06 19.89
N PHE A 764 14.16 15.09 19.87
CA PHE A 764 15.59 15.31 20.12
C PHE A 764 16.45 14.45 19.19
N PRO A 765 17.72 14.81 18.96
CA PRO A 765 18.57 14.13 18.00
C PRO A 765 18.97 12.72 18.45
N TYR A 766 18.95 11.79 17.51
CA TYR A 766 19.46 10.44 17.69
C TYR A 766 20.99 10.44 17.89
N TYR A 767 21.53 9.34 18.43
CA TYR A 767 22.96 9.25 18.71
C TYR A 767 23.83 9.44 17.46
N TYR A 768 23.44 8.87 16.31
CA TYR A 768 24.19 9.04 15.06
C TYR A 768 24.18 10.51 14.59
N GLN A 769 23.05 11.22 14.73
CA GLN A 769 22.95 12.64 14.40
C GLN A 769 23.87 13.47 15.31
N ILE A 770 23.90 13.18 16.61
CA ILE A 770 24.82 13.84 17.55
C ILE A 770 26.29 13.65 17.14
N LEU A 771 26.69 12.44 16.76
CA LEU A 771 28.04 12.16 16.28
C LEU A 771 28.35 12.89 14.97
N GLU A 772 27.38 12.92 14.05
CA GLU A 772 27.52 13.61 12.77
C GLU A 772 27.64 15.13 12.95
N TRP A 773 26.77 15.75 13.76
CA TRP A 773 26.88 17.16 14.14
C TRP A 773 28.20 17.46 14.84
N THR A 774 28.70 16.56 15.68
CA THR A 774 30.01 16.69 16.32
C THR A 774 31.13 16.70 15.28
N ARG A 775 31.12 15.73 14.35
CA ARG A 775 32.09 15.65 13.25
C ARG A 775 32.06 16.93 12.40
N MET A 776 30.89 17.30 11.89
CA MET A 776 30.71 18.48 11.03
C MET A 776 31.17 19.77 11.71
N THR A 777 30.85 19.95 13.00
CA THR A 777 31.24 21.14 13.77
C THR A 777 32.75 21.21 13.97
N ILE A 778 33.39 20.09 14.31
CA ILE A 778 34.85 20.01 14.47
C ILE A 778 35.53 20.28 13.13
N ASP A 779 35.09 19.62 12.06
CA ASP A 779 35.73 19.75 10.74
C ASP A 779 35.55 21.17 10.16
N ALA A 780 34.37 21.78 10.32
CA ALA A 780 34.11 23.15 9.87
C ALA A 780 35.00 24.20 10.58
N HIS A 781 35.45 23.90 11.80
CA HIS A 781 36.23 24.83 12.63
C HIS A 781 37.62 24.31 13.02
N LEU A 782 38.12 23.23 12.40
CA LEU A 782 39.33 22.53 12.81
C LEU A 782 40.51 23.49 13.00
N THR A 783 40.80 24.33 12.01
CA THR A 783 41.89 25.31 12.07
C THR A 783 41.69 26.29 13.24
N ARG A 784 40.47 26.76 13.48
CA ARG A 784 40.19 27.68 14.58
C ARG A 784 40.37 26.98 15.92
N LEU A 785 39.88 25.75 16.07
CA LEU A 785 40.01 24.95 17.28
C LEU A 785 41.49 24.66 17.60
N LEU A 786 42.29 24.28 16.60
CA LEU A 786 43.74 24.04 16.76
C LEU A 786 44.54 25.29 17.14
N MET A 787 44.08 26.47 16.74
CA MET A 787 44.75 27.75 17.04
C MET A 787 44.31 28.35 18.38
N THR A 788 43.30 27.78 19.05
CA THR A 788 42.91 28.23 20.39
C THR A 788 43.98 27.86 21.43
N ARG A 789 44.43 28.82 22.23
CA ARG A 789 45.48 28.61 23.24
C ARG A 789 45.01 27.81 24.46
N THR A 790 43.70 27.77 24.68
CA THR A 790 43.07 27.11 25.83
C THR A 790 42.32 25.88 25.35
N PRO A 791 42.57 24.69 25.94
CA PRO A 791 41.80 23.50 25.61
C PRO A 791 40.33 23.76 25.93
N LEU A 792 39.45 23.46 24.98
CA LEU A 792 38.02 23.64 25.17
C LEU A 792 37.50 22.49 26.06
N PRO A 793 36.93 22.76 27.25
CA PRO A 793 36.44 21.71 28.15
C PRO A 793 35.41 20.78 27.50
N ALA A 794 34.67 21.30 26.52
CA ALA A 794 33.72 20.53 25.72
C ALA A 794 34.40 19.41 24.91
N LEU A 795 35.56 19.68 24.30
CA LEU A 795 36.31 18.68 23.52
C LEU A 795 36.88 17.58 24.43
N GLU A 796 37.42 17.95 25.59
CA GLU A 796 37.88 16.97 26.58
C GLU A 796 36.73 16.09 27.10
N SER A 797 35.54 16.69 27.30
CA SER A 797 34.34 15.95 27.68
C SER A 797 33.89 14.99 26.58
N LEU A 798 33.92 15.43 25.31
CA LEU A 798 33.61 14.58 24.15
C LEU A 798 34.59 13.42 24.06
N GLU A 799 35.89 13.69 24.11
CA GLU A 799 36.93 12.65 24.05
C GLU A 799 36.75 11.62 25.17
N ARG A 800 36.55 12.07 26.42
CA ARG A 800 36.35 11.17 27.56
C ARG A 800 35.12 10.28 27.38
N SER A 801 34.01 10.83 26.90
CA SER A 801 32.75 10.09 26.71
C SER A 801 32.84 9.11 25.54
N LEU A 802 33.43 9.55 24.41
CA LEU A 802 33.62 8.72 23.22
C LEU A 802 34.64 7.60 23.45
N ARG A 803 35.71 7.83 24.22
CA ARG A 803 36.70 6.80 24.52
C ARG A 803 36.06 5.57 25.18
N GLY A 804 35.11 5.79 26.10
CA GLY A 804 34.33 4.73 26.71
C GLY A 804 33.45 4.00 25.69
N ALA A 805 32.69 4.75 24.89
CA ALA A 805 31.83 4.18 23.85
C ALA A 805 32.62 3.37 22.81
N VAL A 806 33.75 3.90 22.30
CA VAL A 806 34.62 3.23 21.33
C VAL A 806 35.22 1.96 21.92
N ALA A 807 35.64 1.97 23.19
CA ALA A 807 36.13 0.76 23.85
C ALA A 807 35.02 -0.32 23.94
N GLY A 808 33.79 0.07 24.24
CA GLY A 808 32.62 -0.81 24.21
C GLY A 808 32.34 -1.36 22.81
N SER A 809 32.27 -0.48 21.80
CA SER A 809 32.03 -0.88 20.40
C SER A 809 33.11 -1.80 19.85
N ARG A 810 34.39 -1.63 20.24
CA ARG A 810 35.47 -2.55 19.85
C ARG A 810 35.25 -3.96 20.40
N ARG A 811 34.84 -4.08 21.68
CA ARG A 811 34.48 -5.37 22.28
C ARG A 811 33.26 -6.00 21.60
N LEU A 812 32.28 -5.20 21.20
CA LEU A 812 31.12 -5.69 20.44
C LEU A 812 31.49 -6.14 19.03
N LEU A 813 32.41 -5.43 18.37
CA LEU A 813 32.93 -5.81 17.05
C LEU A 813 33.68 -7.16 17.10
N GLU A 814 34.40 -7.45 18.19
CA GLU A 814 35.01 -8.77 18.42
C GLU A 814 33.95 -9.89 18.51
N LEU A 815 32.74 -9.56 18.98
CA LEU A 815 31.61 -10.50 19.09
C LEU A 815 30.77 -10.59 17.80
N ARG A 816 30.96 -9.68 16.84
CA ARG A 816 30.15 -9.61 15.62
C ARG A 816 30.13 -10.95 14.87
N GLY A 817 31.28 -11.59 14.71
CA GLY A 817 31.37 -12.89 14.04
C GLY A 817 30.60 -14.00 14.78
N ALA A 818 30.58 -13.96 16.12
CA ALA A 818 29.80 -14.90 16.92
C ALA A 818 28.29 -14.62 16.80
N LEU A 819 27.88 -13.35 16.78
CA LEU A 819 26.48 -12.97 16.58
C LEU A 819 25.98 -13.31 15.18
N GLU A 820 26.76 -13.04 14.13
CA GLU A 820 26.44 -13.44 12.75
C GLU A 820 26.33 -14.96 12.62
N HIS A 821 27.21 -15.71 13.31
CA HIS A 821 27.16 -17.17 13.36
C HIS A 821 25.90 -17.70 14.08
N MET A 822 25.53 -17.10 15.22
CA MET A 822 24.31 -17.41 15.94
C MET A 822 23.05 -17.07 15.13
N GLN A 823 23.03 -15.91 14.47
CA GLN A 823 21.92 -15.45 13.64
C GLN A 823 21.72 -16.35 12.41
N ALA A 824 22.81 -16.85 11.83
CA ALA A 824 22.77 -17.81 10.72
C ALA A 824 22.35 -19.23 11.17
N ALA A 825 22.12 -19.46 12.47
CA ALA A 825 21.96 -20.78 13.08
C ALA A 825 23.06 -21.77 12.62
N ALA A 826 24.25 -21.25 12.33
CA ALA A 826 25.34 -22.06 11.83
C ALA A 826 25.82 -23.00 12.94
N PRO A 827 26.18 -24.26 12.60
CA PRO A 827 26.71 -25.18 13.60
C PRO A 827 28.02 -24.60 14.15
N LEU A 828 28.10 -24.49 15.49
CA LEU A 828 29.33 -24.11 16.18
C LEU A 828 30.47 -24.97 15.61
N PRO A 829 31.63 -24.38 15.24
CA PRO A 829 32.75 -25.15 14.71
C PRO A 829 33.05 -26.27 15.72
N GLY A 830 32.75 -27.51 15.34
CA GLY A 830 32.85 -28.64 16.23
C GLY A 830 34.28 -28.71 16.76
N ALA A 831 34.47 -28.89 18.06
CA ALA A 831 35.78 -28.96 18.70
C ALA A 831 36.74 -29.98 18.03
N HIS A 832 36.17 -30.94 17.28
CA HIS A 832 36.91 -31.93 16.50
C HIS A 832 37.56 -31.40 15.20
N MET A 833 37.14 -30.26 14.65
CA MET A 833 37.78 -29.69 13.44
C MET A 833 39.08 -28.94 13.74
N ALA A 834 39.32 -28.52 14.99
CA ALA A 834 40.61 -27.97 15.40
C ALA A 834 41.72 -29.03 15.54
N VAL A 835 41.36 -30.32 15.58
CA VAL A 835 42.31 -31.45 15.67
C VAL A 835 42.74 -31.96 14.28
N ALA A 836 42.12 -31.49 13.19
CA ALA A 836 42.43 -31.93 11.82
C ALA A 836 43.47 -31.04 11.11
N THR A 837 44.48 -30.52 11.82
CA THR A 837 45.72 -30.00 11.22
C THR A 837 46.81 -31.07 11.27
N GLN A 838 46.51 -32.26 10.75
CA GLN A 838 47.58 -33.09 10.19
C GLN A 838 47.74 -32.67 8.73
N TYR A 839 48.73 -31.81 8.48
CA TYR A 839 49.32 -31.65 7.16
C TYR A 839 49.63 -33.05 6.60
N THR A 840 48.81 -33.57 5.69
CA THR A 840 49.17 -34.73 4.89
C THR A 840 50.02 -34.25 3.73
N ALA A 841 51.33 -34.42 3.86
CA ALA A 841 52.25 -34.31 2.74
C ALA A 841 52.05 -35.54 1.84
N GLU A 842 51.32 -35.37 0.74
CA GLU A 842 51.25 -36.41 -0.30
C GLU A 842 52.51 -36.36 -1.16
N VAL A 843 53.34 -37.41 -1.07
CA VAL A 843 54.48 -37.62 -1.96
C VAL A 843 53.98 -38.37 -3.18
N LEU A 844 53.88 -37.66 -4.31
CA LEU A 844 53.59 -38.24 -5.63
C LEU A 844 54.87 -38.87 -6.20
N ASP A 845 54.88 -40.19 -6.37
CA ASP A 845 55.93 -40.88 -7.14
C ASP A 845 55.67 -40.72 -8.64
N LEU A 846 56.53 -39.96 -9.32
CA LEU A 846 56.44 -39.64 -10.74
C LEU A 846 57.00 -40.76 -11.65
N ARG A 847 57.10 -41.99 -11.15
CA ARG A 847 57.54 -43.16 -11.92
C ARG A 847 56.39 -44.10 -12.25
N VAL A 848 55.44 -43.62 -13.04
CA VAL A 848 54.56 -44.52 -13.81
C VAL A 848 54.76 -44.18 -15.28
N ARG A 849 55.42 -45.11 -15.98
CA ARG A 849 55.56 -45.16 -17.44
C ARG A 849 54.34 -45.83 -18.05
#